data_AF-A0A8S3SNH9-F1
#
_entry.id   AF-A0A8S3SNH9-F1
#
_cell.length_a   1.000
_cell.length_b   1.000
_cell.length_c   1.000
_cell.angle_alpha   90.00
_cell.angle_beta   90.00
_cell.angle_gamma   90.00
#
_symmetry.space_group_name_H-M   'P 1'
#
loop_
_entity.id
_entity.type
_entity.pdbx_description
1 polymer ?
#
loop_
_entity_poly.entity_id
_entity_poly.type
_entity_poly.pdbx_seq_one_letter_code
_entity_poly.pdbx_strand_id
1 'polypeptide(L)'
;MSEASNDNGNKSEYNKFNLKNIPNSFLADHLRDIEELILSLELNNVNQNNLDIVYQNFVNLLKNEMLEKMDYKVIKVSLGLNNKKRRMKKPWWSDHLTILWNDVCAIEKEMLKSKSDTRKRQCRQEFICKRKLFDRETQRSKRRYWRDQLNEIDNLESTNQTEFWKKIGRVGVGEERRKAIPMSVQLPDGSISHDRDAVLNEWKRSFCSLLNPEGSIDNLPTDTSTDNGATMNYDITHEEVKRAVISLKVNKAVGVDEIPAEVLKNPRLLNFLLSLFNKCFFSGTIPTIWRKGIINPIPKSSTSNPKDPMCYRGLTLVPVCYKLYCHILNNRLLEWEEENNILDDCQNGFRKGRSTIDHIKSLSSIIETRKLKRLSTFTAFIDFRKAYDGIDRNLLCQKLLDIGICGNMYNAIVSLYKSVECCVRVNGQLTDWFNVQCGLKQGCLLSPLLFNVYVNGLVTYICSLNVGINIDEENVSILLYADDLVLLAGSESDLQVLLDGLQLWCAENKMTINHNKSNVVHFRPNSTPRTINSFKCGELDINVVGKYTYLGLVLTEHLDYQIMAKHVAASANRALGLVISKYKSFGGLPFDSFTKLYDSIVWSTISYGAAVWGDRTFSCINSIQNKAIRFYMGVGRYTPNVAVNGDSAWKPPCVRQWRTVINQWNRLRYMNTDRLNKRIHNWAEHSFRRYKACKNSNYRLYQQFESCNISDWYNDTNIHKTTVLAKIEDKLLTDFRNKWTEDLHRVSARRMDGGLTGNCLAKNGTCGKKGVSCDNAFGEGWIDIGNCCYGKPCCKYLCRSPSYSCGFELISELCVFKQSADDHFDWSRNSGSTSTPDTGPSAAAEGTYYIYTDVSINNAILTTEATNLQADSRHLNINYTRSLYSILIISFIIAACPYCLSFKYHMRGKNILSLEVFAGDKASLAPLTIIWEKTGSQTTDPDKWDTGTIDIPQYSNPVVSIVGWRGWEPKGDIAIDDILLKTGACSK
;
A
#
# COMPACT_ATOMS: atom_id res chain seq x y z
N MET A 1 22.53 20.25 -63.43
CA MET A 1 23.01 19.03 -64.11
C MET A 1 24.12 18.46 -63.25
N SER A 2 24.08 17.27 -62.65
CA SER A 2 23.11 16.17 -62.64
C SER A 2 23.63 15.15 -61.61
N GLU A 3 22.74 14.72 -60.70
CA GLU A 3 22.55 13.34 -60.18
C GLU A 3 23.73 12.59 -59.51
N ALA A 4 23.56 11.73 -58.48
CA ALA A 4 22.51 11.38 -57.54
C ALA A 4 23.09 10.34 -56.55
N SER A 5 22.54 10.34 -55.32
CA SER A 5 22.37 9.20 -54.38
C SER A 5 23.56 8.34 -53.94
N ASN A 6 23.86 8.35 -52.64
CA ASN A 6 23.63 7.15 -51.84
C ASN A 6 23.40 7.44 -50.34
N ASP A 7 22.28 6.93 -49.88
CA ASP A 7 21.70 6.97 -48.55
C ASP A 7 22.36 5.89 -47.67
N ASN A 8 22.93 6.27 -46.53
CA ASN A 8 23.25 5.37 -45.42
C ASN A 8 23.23 6.18 -44.12
N GLY A 9 22.01 6.55 -43.71
CA GLY A 9 21.73 7.10 -42.39
C GLY A 9 22.11 6.12 -41.29
N ASN A 10 23.16 6.46 -40.54
CA ASN A 10 23.46 5.91 -39.22
C ASN A 10 22.27 6.14 -38.27
N LYS A 11 21.42 5.12 -38.14
CA LYS A 11 20.54 4.95 -36.97
C LYS A 11 21.38 4.43 -35.80
N SER A 12 22.14 5.33 -35.16
CA SER A 12 22.72 5.06 -33.83
C SER A 12 22.21 6.10 -32.83
N GLU A 13 21.52 5.60 -31.81
CA GLU A 13 21.38 6.19 -30.47
C GLU A 13 20.67 7.54 -30.33
N TYR A 14 19.35 7.55 -30.53
CA TYR A 14 18.47 8.50 -29.83
C TYR A 14 17.88 7.83 -28.58
N ASN A 15 18.67 7.76 -27.51
CA ASN A 15 18.14 7.56 -26.16
C ASN A 15 17.44 8.86 -25.71
N LYS A 16 16.17 9.03 -26.07
CA LYS A 16 15.34 10.17 -25.64
C LYS A 16 14.85 9.95 -24.20
N PHE A 17 15.10 10.96 -23.35
CA PHE A 17 15.01 10.87 -21.89
C PHE A 17 13.59 11.08 -21.33
N ASN A 18 13.35 10.47 -20.16
CA ASN A 18 12.13 10.53 -19.37
C ASN A 18 12.16 11.77 -18.43
N LEU A 19 11.01 12.39 -18.12
CA LEU A 19 10.83 13.53 -17.20
C LEU A 19 11.48 13.35 -15.81
N LYS A 20 11.89 12.12 -15.46
CA LYS A 20 12.61 11.80 -14.23
C LYS A 20 14.07 12.32 -14.21
N ASN A 21 14.71 12.50 -15.37
CA ASN A 21 16.11 12.93 -15.48
C ASN A 21 16.21 14.13 -16.44
N ILE A 22 16.06 15.35 -15.92
CA ILE A 22 16.32 16.57 -16.70
C ILE A 22 17.83 16.65 -16.96
N PRO A 23 18.28 16.86 -18.21
CA PRO A 23 19.70 16.96 -18.53
C PRO A 23 20.38 18.10 -17.76
N ASN A 24 21.65 17.91 -17.37
CA ASN A 24 22.46 18.98 -16.79
C ASN A 24 22.66 20.17 -17.77
N SER A 25 22.40 19.98 -19.07
CA SER A 25 22.42 21.04 -20.10
C SER A 25 21.09 21.79 -20.26
N PHE A 26 20.02 21.40 -19.56
CA PHE A 26 18.72 22.06 -19.65
C PHE A 26 18.80 23.51 -19.14
N LEU A 27 18.40 24.47 -19.97
CA LEU A 27 18.55 25.92 -19.79
C LEU A 27 19.99 26.44 -19.68
N ALA A 28 21.02 25.63 -19.93
CA ALA A 28 22.40 26.10 -19.80
C ALA A 28 22.71 27.28 -20.75
N ASP A 29 22.18 27.22 -21.97
CA ASP A 29 22.41 28.21 -23.02
C ASP A 29 21.54 29.46 -22.88
N HIS A 30 20.48 29.37 -22.07
CA HIS A 30 19.47 30.43 -21.86
C HIS A 30 19.52 31.06 -20.47
N LEU A 31 20.55 30.77 -19.67
CA LEU A 31 20.71 31.33 -18.32
C LEU A 31 20.70 32.86 -18.32
N ARG A 32 21.43 33.48 -19.26
CA ARG A 32 21.45 34.94 -19.40
C ARG A 32 20.09 35.50 -19.79
N ASP A 33 19.41 34.88 -20.74
CA ASP A 33 18.07 35.28 -21.16
C ASP A 33 17.08 35.27 -19.98
N ILE A 34 17.16 34.24 -19.12
CA ILE A 34 16.32 34.12 -17.91
C ILE A 34 16.63 35.24 -16.91
N GLU A 35 17.90 35.57 -16.69
CA GLU A 35 18.31 36.64 -15.77
C GLU A 35 17.92 38.03 -16.32
N GLU A 36 18.14 38.29 -17.61
CA GLU A 36 17.77 39.54 -18.27
C GLU A 36 16.25 39.77 -18.31
N LEU A 37 15.47 38.70 -18.51
CA LEU A 37 14.00 38.77 -18.52
C LEU A 37 13.45 39.46 -17.28
N ILE A 38 14.02 39.18 -16.10
CA ILE A 38 13.50 39.74 -14.85
C ILE A 38 14.18 41.04 -14.42
N LEU A 39 15.45 41.24 -14.81
CA LEU A 39 16.18 42.49 -14.58
C LEU A 39 15.58 43.66 -15.37
N SER A 40 14.97 43.38 -16.52
CA SER A 40 14.25 44.39 -17.33
C SER A 40 13.03 45.03 -16.64
N LEU A 41 12.50 44.41 -15.57
CA LEU A 41 11.41 44.97 -14.77
C LEU A 41 11.96 45.73 -13.57
N GLU A 42 11.85 47.05 -13.53
CA GLU A 42 12.13 47.79 -12.29
C GLU A 42 10.98 47.63 -11.28
N LEU A 43 11.30 47.49 -9.99
CA LEU A 43 10.31 47.26 -8.92
C LEU A 43 9.24 48.37 -8.85
N ASN A 44 9.63 49.62 -9.08
CA ASN A 44 8.74 50.78 -9.01
C ASN A 44 7.82 50.92 -10.24
N ASN A 45 8.04 50.12 -11.29
CA ASN A 45 7.32 50.19 -12.57
C ASN A 45 6.59 48.88 -12.93
N VAL A 46 6.42 47.94 -11.98
CA VAL A 46 5.69 46.69 -12.24
C VAL A 46 4.19 46.99 -12.45
N ASN A 47 3.67 46.63 -13.62
CA ASN A 47 2.25 46.69 -13.97
C ASN A 47 1.79 45.34 -14.54
N GLN A 48 0.49 45.17 -14.76
CA GLN A 48 -0.03 43.88 -15.22
C GLN A 48 0.57 43.44 -16.56
N ASN A 49 0.73 44.38 -17.51
CA ASN A 49 1.19 44.07 -18.86
C ASN A 49 2.64 43.61 -18.88
N ASN A 50 3.54 44.32 -18.20
CA ASN A 50 4.95 43.98 -18.21
C ASN A 50 5.25 42.68 -17.43
N LEU A 51 4.53 42.41 -16.35
CA LEU A 51 4.62 41.16 -15.60
C LEU A 51 4.14 39.97 -16.43
N ASP A 52 3.04 40.15 -17.18
CA ASP A 52 2.52 39.13 -18.09
C ASP A 52 3.50 38.83 -19.22
N ILE A 53 4.10 39.86 -19.83
CA ILE A 53 5.10 39.70 -20.90
C ILE A 53 6.29 38.87 -20.40
N VAL A 54 6.85 39.23 -19.24
CA VAL A 54 7.99 38.50 -18.66
C VAL A 54 7.62 37.05 -18.34
N TYR A 55 6.45 36.82 -17.75
CA TYR A 55 6.00 35.46 -17.45
C TYR A 55 5.74 34.63 -18.72
N GLN A 56 5.15 35.21 -19.76
CA GLN A 56 4.92 34.53 -21.04
C GLN A 56 6.22 34.18 -21.73
N ASN A 57 7.19 35.09 -21.77
CA ASN A 57 8.51 34.82 -22.33
C ASN A 57 9.21 33.68 -21.58
N PHE A 58 9.13 33.69 -20.24
CA PHE A 58 9.63 32.59 -19.41
C PHE A 58 8.96 31.26 -19.73
N VAL A 59 7.62 31.22 -19.83
CA VAL A 59 6.88 30.00 -20.19
C VAL A 59 7.27 29.50 -21.59
N ASN A 60 7.36 30.39 -22.57
CA ASN A 60 7.73 30.06 -23.93
C ASN A 60 9.16 29.48 -24.00
N LEU A 61 10.10 30.09 -23.29
CA LEU A 61 11.47 29.60 -23.18
C LEU A 61 11.51 28.17 -22.63
N LEU A 62 10.81 27.91 -21.52
CA LEU A 62 10.72 26.57 -20.94
C LEU A 62 10.07 25.57 -21.89
N LYS A 63 8.99 25.95 -22.58
CA LYS A 63 8.32 25.08 -23.54
C LYS A 63 9.22 24.72 -24.72
N ASN A 64 9.96 25.69 -25.26
CA ASN A 64 10.90 25.44 -26.36
C ASN A 64 12.02 24.49 -25.94
N GLU A 65 12.66 24.75 -24.79
CA GLU A 65 13.68 23.86 -24.22
C GLU A 65 13.15 22.45 -23.95
N MET A 66 11.92 22.33 -23.45
CA MET A 66 11.26 21.03 -23.26
C MET A 66 11.04 20.30 -24.60
N LEU A 67 10.59 21.00 -25.65
CA LEU A 67 10.36 20.40 -26.97
C LEU A 67 11.66 19.94 -27.63
N GLU A 68 12.75 20.67 -27.44
CA GLU A 68 14.06 20.35 -28.00
C GLU A 68 14.77 19.22 -27.25
N LYS A 69 14.80 19.28 -25.91
CA LYS A 69 15.66 18.43 -25.08
C LYS A 69 14.92 17.27 -24.36
N MET A 70 13.58 17.18 -24.44
CA MET A 70 12.79 16.10 -23.80
C MET A 70 11.97 15.24 -24.79
N ASP A 71 11.63 14.00 -24.40
CA ASP A 71 10.78 13.13 -25.22
C ASP A 71 9.33 13.65 -25.30
N TYR A 72 8.91 14.05 -26.50
CA TYR A 72 7.56 14.51 -26.83
C TYR A 72 6.44 13.51 -26.43
N LYS A 73 6.73 12.20 -26.38
CA LYS A 73 5.76 11.19 -25.88
C LYS A 73 5.52 11.30 -24.38
N VAL A 74 6.55 11.65 -23.61
CA VAL A 74 6.48 11.82 -22.15
C VAL A 74 5.70 13.09 -21.83
N ILE A 75 5.96 14.18 -22.58
CA ILE A 75 5.23 15.44 -22.52
C ILE A 75 3.71 15.22 -22.73
N LYS A 76 3.29 14.45 -23.75
CA LYS A 76 1.86 14.15 -23.98
C LYS A 76 1.18 13.34 -22.88
N VAL A 77 1.90 12.46 -22.19
CA VAL A 77 1.34 11.67 -21.07
C VAL A 77 1.13 12.55 -19.84
N SER A 78 2.08 13.45 -19.53
CA SER A 78 1.93 14.45 -18.46
C SER A 78 0.86 15.51 -18.77
N LEU A 79 0.66 15.86 -20.05
CA LEU A 79 -0.39 16.77 -20.54
C LEU A 79 -1.77 16.10 -20.68
N GLY A 80 -1.87 14.78 -20.49
CA GLY A 80 -3.15 14.04 -20.61
C GLY A 80 -3.69 13.93 -22.03
N LEU A 81 -2.85 14.06 -23.06
CA LEU A 81 -3.24 14.18 -24.47
C LEU A 81 -3.30 12.85 -25.25
N ASN A 82 -3.10 11.69 -24.60
CA ASN A 82 -3.14 10.38 -25.28
C ASN A 82 -4.34 9.53 -24.83
N ASN A 83 -5.41 9.54 -25.64
CA ASN A 83 -6.61 8.71 -25.47
C ASN A 83 -6.80 7.63 -26.56
N LYS A 84 -5.78 7.33 -27.37
CA LYS A 84 -5.86 6.15 -28.24
C LYS A 84 -5.51 4.91 -27.41
N LYS A 85 -6.55 4.22 -26.93
CA LYS A 85 -6.49 2.89 -26.32
C LYS A 85 -5.82 1.91 -27.29
N ARG A 86 -4.51 1.72 -27.16
CA ARG A 86 -3.83 0.58 -27.76
C ARG A 86 -4.15 -0.63 -26.90
N ARG A 87 -4.77 -1.64 -27.50
CA ARG A 87 -4.99 -2.94 -26.88
C ARG A 87 -3.62 -3.52 -26.53
N MET A 88 -3.21 -3.45 -25.27
CA MET A 88 -1.90 -3.96 -24.86
C MET A 88 -1.86 -5.47 -25.11
N LYS A 89 -0.79 -5.95 -25.76
CA LYS A 89 -0.50 -7.38 -25.83
C LYS A 89 -0.39 -7.90 -24.38
N LYS A 90 -0.91 -9.10 -24.10
CA LYS A 90 -0.84 -9.67 -22.75
C LYS A 90 0.64 -9.77 -22.36
N PRO A 91 1.03 -9.37 -21.14
CA PRO A 91 2.45 -9.18 -20.80
C PRO A 91 3.25 -10.49 -20.75
N TRP A 92 2.58 -11.63 -20.61
CA TRP A 92 3.15 -12.98 -20.69
C TRP A 92 3.12 -13.57 -22.11
N TRP A 93 2.69 -12.81 -23.13
CA TRP A 93 2.60 -13.29 -24.51
C TRP A 93 3.93 -13.09 -25.23
N SER A 94 4.63 -14.18 -25.52
CA SER A 94 5.93 -14.17 -26.21
C SER A 94 5.79 -14.35 -27.72
N ASP A 95 6.86 -14.06 -28.45
CA ASP A 95 6.93 -14.34 -29.89
C ASP A 95 6.82 -15.85 -30.15
N HIS A 96 7.38 -16.69 -29.27
CA HIS A 96 7.20 -18.14 -29.30
C HIS A 96 5.72 -18.57 -29.20
N LEU A 97 4.92 -17.97 -28.31
CA LEU A 97 3.47 -18.23 -28.24
C LEU A 97 2.73 -17.75 -29.50
N THR A 98 3.23 -16.71 -30.16
CA THR A 98 2.67 -16.23 -31.43
C THR A 98 2.89 -17.26 -32.54
N ILE A 99 4.07 -17.86 -32.60
CA ILE A 99 4.40 -18.93 -33.56
C ILE A 99 3.49 -20.14 -33.32
N LEU A 100 3.41 -20.63 -32.08
CA LEU A 100 2.55 -21.78 -31.73
C LEU A 100 1.07 -21.51 -32.03
N TRP A 101 0.59 -20.28 -31.81
CA TRP A 101 -0.78 -19.90 -32.14
C TRP A 101 -1.03 -19.88 -33.65
N ASN A 102 -0.09 -19.34 -34.43
CA ASN A 102 -0.19 -19.33 -35.89
C ASN A 102 -0.23 -20.76 -36.45
N ASP A 103 0.55 -21.67 -35.89
CA ASP A 103 0.53 -23.08 -36.26
C ASP A 103 -0.82 -23.77 -35.97
N VAL A 104 -1.43 -23.47 -34.83
CA VAL A 104 -2.77 -23.96 -34.49
C VAL A 104 -3.80 -23.42 -35.50
N CYS A 105 -3.74 -22.13 -35.82
CA CYS A 105 -4.63 -21.51 -36.79
C CYS A 105 -4.40 -22.03 -38.23
N ALA A 106 -3.16 -22.36 -38.60
CA ALA A 106 -2.84 -22.91 -39.91
C ALA A 106 -3.47 -24.29 -40.09
N ILE A 107 -3.33 -25.19 -39.10
CA ILE A 107 -3.93 -26.52 -39.14
C ILE A 107 -5.46 -26.46 -39.09
N GLU A 108 -6.04 -25.54 -38.30
CA GLU A 108 -7.49 -25.33 -38.27
C GLU A 108 -8.02 -24.91 -39.65
N LYS A 109 -7.32 -24.01 -40.35
CA LYS A 109 -7.66 -23.61 -41.73
C LYS A 109 -7.51 -24.77 -42.72
N GLU A 110 -6.47 -25.59 -42.61
CA GLU A 110 -6.30 -26.78 -43.44
C GLU A 110 -7.41 -27.81 -43.22
N MET A 111 -7.80 -28.03 -41.96
CA MET A 111 -8.89 -28.93 -41.60
C MET A 111 -10.23 -28.48 -42.20
N LEU A 112 -10.51 -27.17 -42.20
CA LEU A 112 -11.72 -26.59 -42.79
C LEU A 112 -11.74 -26.64 -44.32
N LYS A 113 -10.57 -26.59 -44.98
CA LYS A 113 -10.44 -26.63 -46.45
C LYS A 113 -10.38 -28.04 -47.04
N SER A 114 -9.99 -29.04 -46.27
CA SER A 114 -9.85 -30.42 -46.77
C SER A 114 -11.20 -31.03 -47.15
N LYS A 115 -11.28 -31.64 -48.33
CA LYS A 115 -12.44 -32.42 -48.81
C LYS A 115 -12.33 -33.93 -48.52
N SER A 116 -11.15 -34.41 -48.11
CA SER A 116 -10.87 -35.82 -47.81
C SER A 116 -11.04 -36.14 -46.32
N ASP A 117 -11.81 -37.18 -46.00
CA ASP A 117 -12.06 -37.62 -44.62
C ASP A 117 -10.81 -38.16 -43.93
N THR A 118 -9.91 -38.83 -44.66
CA THR A 118 -8.65 -39.33 -44.11
C THR A 118 -7.72 -38.18 -43.72
N ARG A 119 -7.60 -37.16 -44.58
CA ARG A 119 -6.81 -35.95 -44.28
C ARG A 119 -7.43 -35.12 -43.15
N LYS A 120 -8.76 -35.04 -43.06
CA LYS A 120 -9.45 -34.39 -41.92
C LYS A 120 -9.13 -35.07 -40.59
N ARG A 121 -9.09 -36.41 -40.54
CA ARG A 121 -8.72 -37.16 -39.33
C ARG A 121 -7.28 -36.89 -38.89
N GLN A 122 -6.33 -36.86 -39.83
CA GLN A 122 -4.93 -36.50 -39.56
C GLN A 122 -4.80 -35.06 -39.05
N CYS A 123 -5.37 -34.07 -39.76
CA CYS A 123 -5.35 -32.67 -39.32
C CYS A 123 -6.01 -32.47 -37.95
N ARG A 124 -7.03 -33.28 -37.60
CA ARG A 124 -7.65 -33.23 -36.26
C ARG A 124 -6.70 -33.72 -35.17
N GLN A 125 -5.93 -34.79 -35.41
CA GLN A 125 -4.93 -35.28 -34.46
C GLN A 125 -3.78 -34.26 -34.29
N GLU A 126 -3.29 -33.69 -35.40
CA GLU A 126 -2.27 -32.65 -35.37
C GLU A 126 -2.76 -31.38 -34.66
N PHE A 127 -4.01 -30.96 -34.90
CA PHE A 127 -4.64 -29.84 -34.21
C PHE A 127 -4.67 -30.07 -32.69
N ILE A 128 -5.09 -31.26 -32.25
CA ILE A 128 -5.12 -31.60 -30.82
C ILE A 128 -3.71 -31.54 -30.23
N CYS A 129 -2.70 -32.08 -30.92
CA CYS A 129 -1.32 -32.07 -30.45
C CYS A 129 -0.76 -30.63 -30.35
N LYS A 130 -0.88 -29.83 -31.42
CA LYS A 130 -0.43 -28.43 -31.43
C LYS A 130 -1.18 -27.57 -30.42
N ARG A 131 -2.48 -27.83 -30.23
CA ARG A 131 -3.28 -27.13 -29.22
C ARG A 131 -2.84 -27.47 -27.80
N LYS A 132 -2.58 -28.75 -27.50
CA LYS A 132 -2.03 -29.17 -26.20
C LYS A 132 -0.66 -28.54 -25.92
N LEU A 133 0.21 -28.48 -26.94
CA LEU A 133 1.51 -27.81 -26.83
C LEU A 133 1.36 -26.31 -26.56
N PHE A 134 0.52 -25.62 -27.34
CA PHE A 134 0.21 -24.20 -27.13
C PHE A 134 -0.34 -23.93 -25.72
N ASP A 135 -1.28 -24.74 -25.24
CA ASP A 135 -1.88 -24.57 -23.91
C ASP A 135 -0.84 -24.81 -22.81
N ARG A 136 0.04 -25.82 -22.96
CA ARG A 136 1.15 -26.11 -22.03
C ARG A 136 2.14 -24.95 -21.96
N GLU A 137 2.63 -24.48 -23.10
CA GLU A 137 3.59 -23.37 -23.16
C GLU A 137 2.97 -22.05 -22.70
N THR A 138 1.68 -21.85 -22.96
CA THR A 138 0.95 -20.70 -22.42
C THR A 138 0.94 -20.72 -20.89
N GLN A 139 0.71 -21.88 -20.26
CA GLN A 139 0.77 -21.99 -18.80
C GLN A 139 2.21 -21.85 -18.27
N ARG A 140 3.22 -22.33 -19.00
CA ARG A 140 4.64 -22.14 -18.65
C ARG A 140 5.03 -20.67 -18.66
N SER A 141 4.69 -19.95 -19.73
CA SER A 141 4.96 -18.51 -19.86
C SER A 141 4.25 -17.69 -18.79
N LYS A 142 2.96 -17.98 -18.51
CA LYS A 142 2.22 -17.34 -17.39
C LYS A 142 2.90 -17.58 -16.05
N ARG A 143 3.29 -18.82 -15.74
CA ARG A 143 3.96 -19.15 -14.47
C ARG A 143 5.31 -18.45 -14.33
N ARG A 144 6.12 -18.42 -15.39
CA ARG A 144 7.41 -17.72 -15.42
C ARG A 144 7.21 -16.23 -15.20
N TYR A 145 6.34 -15.60 -15.98
CA TYR A 145 6.04 -14.17 -15.85
C TYR A 145 5.63 -13.80 -14.41
N TRP A 146 4.68 -14.54 -13.82
CA TRP A 146 4.25 -14.25 -12.45
C TRP A 146 5.36 -14.49 -11.43
N ARG A 147 6.15 -15.56 -11.56
CA ARG A 147 7.32 -15.78 -10.70
C ARG A 147 8.31 -14.61 -10.75
N ASP A 148 8.63 -14.15 -11.95
CA ASP A 148 9.55 -13.02 -12.14
C ASP A 148 8.96 -11.73 -11.54
N GLN A 149 7.64 -11.51 -11.68
CA GLN A 149 6.96 -10.39 -11.02
C GLN A 149 6.99 -10.50 -9.49
N LEU A 150 6.82 -11.71 -8.92
CA LEU A 150 6.86 -11.91 -7.48
C LEU A 150 8.26 -11.70 -6.92
N ASN A 151 9.30 -12.24 -7.57
CA ASN A 151 10.69 -12.04 -7.19
C ASN A 151 11.07 -10.54 -7.21
N GLU A 152 10.58 -9.81 -8.22
CA GLU A 152 10.81 -8.37 -8.30
C GLU A 152 10.07 -7.62 -7.18
N ILE A 153 8.84 -8.00 -6.83
CA ILE A 153 8.09 -7.40 -5.73
C ILE A 153 8.81 -7.64 -4.40
N ASP A 154 9.31 -8.85 -4.17
CA ASP A 154 10.03 -9.24 -2.96
C ASP A 154 11.35 -8.44 -2.82
N ASN A 155 12.10 -8.34 -3.91
CA ASN A 155 13.30 -7.49 -3.97
C ASN A 155 12.98 -6.00 -3.74
N LEU A 156 11.89 -5.49 -4.32
CA LEU A 156 11.48 -4.10 -4.14
C LEU A 156 10.98 -3.82 -2.71
N GLU A 157 10.46 -4.83 -2.03
CA GLU A 157 9.97 -4.68 -0.66
C GLU A 157 11.08 -4.24 0.30
N SER A 158 12.27 -4.83 0.14
CA SER A 158 13.46 -4.58 0.94
C SER A 158 14.29 -3.40 0.43
N THR A 159 14.33 -3.16 -0.88
CA THR A 159 15.21 -2.14 -1.49
C THR A 159 14.54 -0.79 -1.79
N ASN A 160 13.27 -0.76 -2.22
CA ASN A 160 12.61 0.47 -2.67
C ASN A 160 11.09 0.45 -2.47
N GLN A 161 10.64 0.94 -1.32
CA GLN A 161 9.21 0.99 -0.95
C GLN A 161 8.35 1.82 -1.94
N THR A 162 8.90 2.86 -2.57
CA THR A 162 8.12 3.73 -3.46
C THR A 162 7.78 3.00 -4.76
N GLU A 163 8.75 2.31 -5.35
CA GLU A 163 8.51 1.52 -6.57
C GLU A 163 7.68 0.25 -6.27
N PHE A 164 7.83 -0.36 -5.09
CA PHE A 164 6.93 -1.42 -4.60
C PHE A 164 5.46 -0.98 -4.68
N TRP A 165 5.11 0.17 -4.07
CA TRP A 165 3.72 0.66 -4.07
C TRP A 165 3.22 1.04 -5.46
N LYS A 166 4.08 1.58 -6.33
CA LYS A 166 3.71 1.85 -7.74
C LYS A 166 3.39 0.58 -8.49
N LYS A 167 4.21 -0.46 -8.33
CA LYS A 167 4.03 -1.75 -9.00
C LYS A 167 2.75 -2.44 -8.53
N ILE A 168 2.56 -2.53 -7.22
CA ILE A 168 1.32 -3.02 -6.59
C ILE A 168 0.09 -2.20 -7.03
N GLY A 169 0.24 -0.90 -7.26
CA GLY A 169 -0.82 -0.01 -7.73
C GLY A 169 -1.24 -0.24 -9.19
N ARG A 170 -0.32 -0.71 -10.05
CA ARG A 170 -0.56 -0.93 -11.48
C ARG A 170 -1.24 -2.25 -11.81
N VAL A 171 -1.10 -3.27 -10.96
CA VAL A 171 -1.61 -4.62 -11.21
C VAL A 171 -2.98 -4.83 -10.55
N GLY A 172 -3.91 -5.46 -11.28
CA GLY A 172 -5.28 -5.74 -10.80
C GLY A 172 -6.24 -4.56 -10.92
N VAL A 173 -5.75 -3.35 -11.19
CA VAL A 173 -6.56 -2.27 -11.73
C VAL A 173 -6.68 -2.56 -13.21
N GLY A 174 -7.79 -3.18 -13.64
CA GLY A 174 -8.14 -3.12 -15.06
C GLY A 174 -8.05 -1.65 -15.49
N GLU A 175 -7.22 -1.38 -16.51
CA GLU A 175 -6.90 -0.06 -17.09
C GLU A 175 -7.64 1.10 -16.42
N GLU A 176 -6.95 1.89 -15.59
CA GLU A 176 -7.43 3.14 -14.99
C GLU A 176 -8.93 3.41 -15.20
N ARG A 177 -9.79 2.71 -14.45
CA ARG A 177 -11.19 3.14 -14.30
C ARG A 177 -11.20 4.40 -13.43
N ARG A 178 -10.63 5.51 -13.93
CA ARG A 178 -11.36 6.78 -13.76
C ARG A 178 -12.66 6.51 -14.50
N LYS A 179 -13.73 6.19 -13.74
CA LYS A 179 -15.06 6.04 -14.33
C LYS A 179 -15.27 7.33 -15.14
N ALA A 180 -15.29 7.20 -16.46
CA ALA A 180 -15.55 8.34 -17.33
C ALA A 180 -16.85 8.97 -16.82
N ILE A 181 -16.87 10.31 -16.76
CA ILE A 181 -18.10 11.01 -16.40
C ILE A 181 -19.13 10.60 -17.46
N PRO A 182 -20.33 10.12 -17.09
CA PRO A 182 -21.33 9.79 -18.09
C PRO A 182 -21.56 10.97 -19.01
N MET A 183 -21.58 10.75 -20.33
CA MET A 183 -22.00 11.77 -21.30
C MET A 183 -23.54 11.86 -21.29
N SER A 184 -24.08 12.10 -20.11
CA SER A 184 -25.48 12.33 -19.84
C SER A 184 -25.60 13.17 -18.58
N VAL A 185 -26.37 14.25 -18.61
CA VAL A 185 -26.53 15.18 -17.48
C VAL A 185 -28.01 15.34 -17.15
N GLN A 186 -28.32 15.54 -15.87
CA GLN A 186 -29.64 15.96 -15.44
C GLN A 186 -29.76 17.48 -15.58
N LEU A 187 -30.72 17.93 -16.37
CA LEU A 187 -31.05 19.35 -16.57
C LEU A 187 -31.90 19.87 -15.40
N PRO A 188 -31.99 21.21 -15.19
CA PRO A 188 -32.73 21.78 -14.08
C PRO A 188 -34.24 21.46 -14.07
N ASP A 189 -34.84 21.12 -15.21
CA ASP A 189 -36.23 20.63 -15.33
C ASP A 189 -36.41 19.15 -14.93
N GLY A 190 -35.33 18.47 -14.56
CA GLY A 190 -35.30 17.05 -14.21
C GLY A 190 -35.14 16.10 -15.41
N SER A 191 -35.16 16.61 -16.64
CA SER A 191 -34.92 15.81 -17.84
C SER A 191 -33.44 15.40 -17.96
N ILE A 192 -33.17 14.38 -18.77
CA ILE A 192 -31.79 13.89 -18.98
C ILE A 192 -31.39 14.19 -20.41
N SER A 193 -30.36 15.00 -20.58
CA SER A 193 -29.75 15.24 -21.89
C SER A 193 -28.55 14.35 -22.11
N HIS A 194 -28.41 13.87 -23.34
CA HIS A 194 -27.27 13.10 -23.85
C HIS A 194 -26.44 13.91 -24.87
N ASP A 195 -26.91 15.10 -25.22
CA ASP A 195 -26.21 15.96 -26.16
C ASP A 195 -24.92 16.50 -25.53
N ARG A 196 -23.84 16.54 -26.34
CA ARG A 196 -22.51 16.89 -25.86
C ARG A 196 -22.45 18.33 -25.37
N ASP A 197 -23.04 19.26 -26.10
CA ASP A 197 -22.96 20.69 -25.80
C ASP A 197 -23.89 21.02 -24.64
N ALA A 198 -25.07 20.41 -24.59
CA ALA A 198 -25.97 20.48 -23.43
C ALA A 198 -25.29 19.96 -22.14
N VAL A 199 -24.54 18.86 -22.21
CA VAL A 199 -23.75 18.36 -21.08
C VAL A 199 -22.73 19.41 -20.64
N LEU A 200 -21.86 19.87 -21.53
CA LEU A 200 -20.81 20.85 -21.18
C LEU A 200 -21.40 22.16 -20.61
N ASN A 201 -22.49 22.66 -21.20
CA ASN A 201 -23.18 23.86 -20.76
C ASN A 201 -23.80 23.70 -19.37
N GLU A 202 -24.40 22.54 -19.07
CA GLU A 202 -24.96 22.29 -17.73
C GLU A 202 -23.86 22.18 -16.68
N TRP A 203 -22.73 21.54 -16.99
CA TRP A 203 -21.57 21.51 -16.09
C TRP A 203 -21.04 22.93 -15.81
N LYS A 204 -20.92 23.78 -16.84
CA LYS A 204 -20.56 25.20 -16.70
C LYS A 204 -21.57 25.93 -15.82
N ARG A 205 -22.87 25.85 -16.14
CA ARG A 205 -23.97 26.53 -15.44
C ARG A 205 -24.00 26.16 -13.95
N SER A 206 -23.92 24.86 -13.66
CA SER A 206 -23.93 24.33 -12.30
C SER A 206 -22.76 24.83 -11.43
N PHE A 207 -21.53 24.87 -11.96
CA PHE A 207 -20.38 25.41 -11.21
C PHE A 207 -20.35 26.94 -11.18
N CYS A 208 -20.79 27.60 -12.25
CA CYS A 208 -20.88 29.06 -12.32
C CYS A 208 -21.89 29.60 -11.30
N SER A 209 -23.09 29.00 -11.22
CA SER A 209 -24.11 29.37 -10.23
C SER A 209 -23.65 29.13 -8.79
N LEU A 210 -22.90 28.05 -8.55
CA LEU A 210 -22.32 27.77 -7.24
C LEU A 210 -21.31 28.83 -6.80
N LEU A 211 -20.47 29.29 -7.74
CA LEU A 211 -19.32 30.15 -7.47
C LEU A 211 -19.61 31.66 -7.68
N ASN A 212 -20.85 31.98 -8.07
CA ASN A 212 -21.35 33.35 -8.25
C ASN A 212 -22.82 33.42 -7.82
N PRO A 213 -23.12 33.28 -6.52
CA PRO A 213 -24.49 33.46 -6.02
C PRO A 213 -24.95 34.91 -6.19
N GLU A 214 -26.27 35.11 -6.28
CA GLU A 214 -26.87 36.45 -6.45
C GLU A 214 -26.42 37.43 -5.36
N GLY A 215 -26.12 38.68 -5.75
CA GLY A 215 -25.60 39.71 -4.83
C GLY A 215 -24.09 39.67 -4.57
N SER A 216 -23.34 38.79 -5.24
CA SER A 216 -21.87 38.79 -5.21
C SER A 216 -21.32 39.99 -5.97
N ILE A 217 -20.60 40.88 -5.27
CA ILE A 217 -19.90 42.02 -5.86
C ILE A 217 -18.39 41.81 -5.66
N ASP A 218 -17.59 42.01 -6.70
CA ASP A 218 -16.12 41.90 -6.63
C ASP A 218 -15.50 43.26 -6.20
N ASN A 219 -15.82 43.69 -4.96
CA ASN A 219 -15.29 44.91 -4.35
C ASN A 219 -14.51 44.55 -3.08
N LEU A 220 -13.35 43.93 -3.30
CA LEU A 220 -12.47 43.52 -2.19
C LEU A 220 -12.00 44.76 -1.41
N PRO A 221 -12.06 44.74 -0.06
CA PRO A 221 -11.53 45.81 0.77
C PRO A 221 -10.09 46.16 0.38
N THR A 222 -9.77 47.45 0.45
CA THR A 222 -8.39 47.92 0.25
C THR A 222 -7.77 48.14 1.63
N ASP A 223 -6.52 47.74 1.78
CA ASP A 223 -5.78 48.03 2.99
C ASP A 223 -5.50 49.53 3.08
N THR A 224 -6.05 50.18 4.10
CA THR A 224 -5.84 51.61 4.40
C THR A 224 -4.85 51.82 5.55
N SER A 225 -4.27 50.74 6.09
CA SER A 225 -3.36 50.83 7.23
C SER A 225 -1.99 51.38 6.79
N THR A 226 -1.43 52.27 7.61
CA THR A 226 -0.05 52.77 7.48
C THR A 226 0.94 51.93 8.30
N ASP A 227 0.42 50.94 9.05
CA ASP A 227 1.23 50.04 9.86
C ASP A 227 1.77 48.93 8.96
N ASN A 228 3.09 48.97 8.72
CA ASN A 228 3.75 48.04 7.81
C ASN A 228 3.85 46.60 8.36
N GLY A 229 3.20 46.27 9.49
CA GLY A 229 3.09 44.89 10.01
C GLY A 229 4.39 44.12 9.83
N ALA A 230 5.47 44.63 10.43
CA ALA A 230 6.85 44.36 9.99
C ALA A 230 7.25 42.88 9.96
N THR A 231 6.52 42.01 10.66
CA THR A 231 6.87 40.60 10.84
C THR A 231 6.70 39.73 9.59
N MET A 232 5.79 40.05 8.65
CA MET A 232 5.57 39.22 7.44
C MET A 232 5.85 39.91 6.10
N ASN A 233 6.00 41.23 6.12
CA ASN A 233 6.11 42.07 4.91
C ASN A 233 7.53 42.20 4.34
N TYR A 234 8.50 41.47 4.90
CA TYR A 234 9.90 41.41 4.43
C TYR A 234 10.04 40.63 3.10
N ASP A 235 11.16 40.81 2.41
CA ASP A 235 11.46 40.15 1.14
C ASP A 235 11.35 38.63 1.22
N ILE A 236 10.84 37.99 0.16
CA ILE A 236 10.97 36.55 -0.05
C ILE A 236 12.44 36.21 -0.18
N THR A 237 12.89 35.24 0.61
CA THR A 237 14.29 34.80 0.67
C THR A 237 14.55 33.63 -0.27
N HIS A 238 15.81 33.49 -0.68
CA HIS A 238 16.23 32.35 -1.52
C HIS A 238 15.95 31.00 -0.84
N GLU A 239 16.09 30.90 0.48
CA GLU A 239 15.86 29.66 1.22
C GLU A 239 14.38 29.27 1.28
N GLU A 240 13.46 30.24 1.34
CA GLU A 240 12.01 29.96 1.23
C GLU A 240 11.65 29.38 -0.14
N VAL A 241 12.18 29.97 -1.21
CA VAL A 241 11.96 29.47 -2.59
C VAL A 241 12.53 28.09 -2.76
N LYS A 242 13.77 27.86 -2.31
CA LYS A 242 14.44 26.55 -2.38
C LYS A 242 13.66 25.48 -1.63
N ARG A 243 13.21 25.75 -0.40
CA ARG A 243 12.36 24.82 0.37
C ARG A 243 11.05 24.51 -0.36
N ALA A 244 10.40 25.52 -0.95
CA ALA A 244 9.18 25.35 -1.72
C ALA A 244 9.37 24.46 -2.96
N VAL A 245 10.46 24.67 -3.70
CA VAL A 245 10.78 23.91 -4.92
C VAL A 245 11.09 22.45 -4.59
N ILE A 246 11.86 22.20 -3.52
CA ILE A 246 12.18 20.82 -3.09
C ILE A 246 10.92 20.06 -2.70
N SER A 247 9.96 20.71 -2.03
CA SER A 247 8.73 20.09 -1.53
C SER A 247 7.72 19.72 -2.64
N LEU A 248 7.89 20.23 -3.87
CA LEU A 248 7.01 19.90 -5.00
C LEU A 248 6.96 18.39 -5.26
N LYS A 249 5.75 17.88 -5.47
CA LYS A 249 5.52 16.49 -5.87
C LYS A 249 5.62 16.38 -7.39
N VAL A 250 6.49 15.48 -7.87
CA VAL A 250 6.65 15.13 -9.28
C VAL A 250 5.50 14.23 -9.77
N ASN A 251 5.33 14.12 -11.08
CA ASN A 251 4.30 13.35 -11.79
C ASN A 251 2.87 13.77 -11.43
N LYS A 252 2.63 15.08 -11.33
CA LYS A 252 1.31 15.66 -11.06
C LYS A 252 0.77 16.36 -12.31
N ALA A 253 -0.56 16.51 -12.36
CA ALA A 253 -1.21 17.22 -13.44
C ALA A 253 -0.78 18.69 -13.46
N VAL A 254 -0.51 19.20 -14.66
CA VAL A 254 -0.09 20.59 -14.90
C VAL A 254 -1.28 21.55 -14.96
N GLY A 255 -0.99 22.83 -14.78
CA GLY A 255 -1.97 23.92 -14.91
C GLY A 255 -2.18 24.33 -16.37
N VAL A 256 -2.78 25.51 -16.54
CA VAL A 256 -3.05 26.13 -17.85
C VAL A 256 -1.79 26.53 -18.61
N ASP A 257 -0.68 26.72 -17.91
CA ASP A 257 0.63 27.08 -18.46
C ASP A 257 1.41 25.86 -18.98
N GLU A 258 0.93 24.66 -18.67
CA GLU A 258 1.50 23.38 -19.13
C GLU A 258 2.92 23.10 -18.63
N ILE A 259 3.41 23.86 -17.64
CA ILE A 259 4.74 23.68 -17.06
C ILE A 259 4.69 22.62 -15.95
N PRO A 260 5.45 21.51 -16.05
CA PRO A 260 5.51 20.47 -15.04
C PRO A 260 6.40 20.86 -13.85
N ALA A 261 6.14 20.26 -12.68
CA ALA A 261 6.88 20.52 -11.46
C ALA A 261 8.35 20.12 -11.57
N GLU A 262 8.64 19.09 -12.36
CA GLU A 262 9.98 18.60 -12.66
C GLU A 262 10.88 19.69 -13.22
N VAL A 263 10.37 20.50 -14.16
CA VAL A 263 11.12 21.58 -14.80
C VAL A 263 11.47 22.68 -13.80
N LEU A 264 10.50 23.06 -12.96
CA LEU A 264 10.70 24.08 -11.92
C LEU A 264 11.62 23.62 -10.78
N LYS A 265 11.93 22.31 -10.69
CA LYS A 265 12.94 21.80 -9.76
C LYS A 265 14.38 22.05 -10.19
N ASN A 266 14.61 22.57 -11.40
CA ASN A 266 15.95 22.92 -11.84
C ASN A 266 16.52 24.07 -11.00
N PRO A 267 17.68 23.88 -10.31
CA PRO A 267 18.29 24.91 -9.47
C PRO A 267 18.58 26.23 -10.19
N ARG A 268 18.80 26.19 -11.52
CA ARG A 268 19.05 27.39 -12.34
C ARG A 268 17.89 28.38 -12.35
N LEU A 269 16.68 27.91 -12.04
CA LEU A 269 15.47 28.74 -12.01
C LEU A 269 15.26 29.46 -10.67
N LEU A 270 16.03 29.12 -9.62
CA LEU A 270 15.78 29.65 -8.27
C LEU A 270 15.89 31.17 -8.21
N ASN A 271 16.91 31.76 -8.84
CA ASN A 271 17.10 33.21 -8.87
C ASN A 271 15.95 33.93 -9.59
N PHE A 272 15.55 33.41 -10.76
CA PHE A 272 14.41 33.96 -11.49
C PHE A 272 13.11 33.86 -10.68
N LEU A 273 12.83 32.70 -10.09
CA LEU A 273 11.63 32.49 -9.27
C LEU A 273 11.62 33.42 -8.06
N LEU A 274 12.76 33.62 -7.40
CA LEU A 274 12.93 34.56 -6.30
C LEU A 274 12.58 35.98 -6.72
N SER A 275 13.18 36.47 -7.81
CA SER A 275 12.91 37.82 -8.31
C SER A 275 11.46 37.97 -8.76
N LEU A 276 10.86 36.96 -9.39
CA LEU A 276 9.46 36.96 -9.81
C LEU A 276 8.53 37.05 -8.60
N PHE A 277 8.73 36.21 -7.59
CA PHE A 277 7.89 36.20 -6.40
C PHE A 277 8.02 37.49 -5.59
N ASN A 278 9.22 38.07 -5.47
CA ASN A 278 9.40 39.37 -4.83
C ASN A 278 8.69 40.49 -5.59
N LYS A 279 8.81 40.55 -6.92
CA LYS A 279 8.05 41.52 -7.73
C LYS A 279 6.54 41.36 -7.53
N CYS A 280 6.04 40.12 -7.50
CA CYS A 280 4.61 39.86 -7.24
C CYS A 280 4.20 40.30 -5.83
N PHE A 281 5.04 40.03 -4.83
CA PHE A 281 4.79 40.33 -3.42
C PHE A 281 4.72 41.83 -3.14
N PHE A 282 5.67 42.61 -3.65
CA PHE A 282 5.70 44.06 -3.44
C PHE A 282 4.66 44.82 -4.27
N SER A 283 4.44 44.41 -5.51
CA SER A 283 3.47 45.09 -6.38
C SER A 283 2.01 44.72 -6.10
N GLY A 284 1.76 43.67 -5.31
CA GLY A 284 0.42 43.10 -5.15
C GLY A 284 -0.21 42.61 -6.47
N THR A 285 0.61 42.35 -7.48
CA THR A 285 0.18 41.97 -8.83
C THR A 285 0.77 40.60 -9.20
N ILE A 286 -0.01 39.76 -9.85
CA ILE A 286 0.40 38.41 -10.28
C ILE A 286 0.16 38.24 -11.78
N PRO A 287 0.88 37.33 -12.47
CA PRO A 287 0.61 37.01 -13.86
C PRO A 287 -0.87 36.64 -14.08
N THR A 288 -1.53 37.19 -15.10
CA THR A 288 -2.96 36.93 -15.37
C THR A 288 -3.26 35.46 -15.58
N ILE A 289 -2.33 34.70 -16.16
CA ILE A 289 -2.47 33.24 -16.32
C ILE A 289 -2.59 32.49 -14.98
N TRP A 290 -2.09 33.04 -13.88
CA TRP A 290 -2.27 32.49 -12.53
C TRP A 290 -3.70 32.68 -11.99
N ARG A 291 -4.47 33.61 -12.56
CA ARG A 291 -5.90 33.82 -12.25
C ARG A 291 -6.80 32.82 -12.95
N LYS A 292 -6.27 31.97 -13.84
CA LYS A 292 -7.01 30.94 -14.58
C LYS A 292 -6.87 29.56 -13.93
N GLY A 293 -8.00 28.88 -13.71
CA GLY A 293 -8.06 27.54 -13.14
C GLY A 293 -8.88 26.55 -13.96
N ILE A 294 -8.46 25.28 -14.00
CA ILE A 294 -9.23 24.20 -14.62
C ILE A 294 -9.85 23.33 -13.53
N ILE A 295 -11.18 23.34 -13.41
CA ILE A 295 -11.92 22.52 -12.47
C ILE A 295 -11.99 21.09 -13.01
N ASN A 296 -11.38 20.14 -12.30
CA ASN A 296 -11.48 18.71 -12.53
C ASN A 296 -12.51 18.10 -11.57
N PRO A 297 -13.71 17.67 -12.05
CA PRO A 297 -14.72 17.06 -11.19
C PRO A 297 -14.32 15.66 -10.72
N ILE A 298 -14.49 15.40 -9.42
CA ILE A 298 -14.28 14.08 -8.80
C ILE A 298 -15.56 13.67 -8.06
N PRO A 299 -16.12 12.46 -8.29
CA PRO A 299 -17.31 12.01 -7.57
C PRO A 299 -17.13 12.07 -6.05
N LYS A 300 -18.10 12.63 -5.32
CA LYS A 300 -18.05 12.69 -3.83
C LYS A 300 -18.18 11.30 -3.20
N SER A 301 -19.01 10.45 -3.78
CA SER A 301 -19.21 9.06 -3.36
C SER A 301 -19.33 8.15 -4.57
N SER A 302 -19.05 6.86 -4.36
CA SER A 302 -19.34 5.83 -5.37
C SER A 302 -20.84 5.57 -5.59
N THR A 303 -21.69 6.05 -4.68
CA THR A 303 -23.16 5.84 -4.66
C THR A 303 -23.97 7.07 -5.07
N SER A 304 -23.34 8.24 -5.23
CA SER A 304 -24.04 9.47 -5.62
C SER A 304 -24.47 9.43 -7.10
N ASN A 305 -25.53 10.17 -7.45
CA ASN A 305 -26.01 10.27 -8.82
C ASN A 305 -24.89 10.80 -9.74
N PRO A 306 -24.39 9.99 -10.70
CA PRO A 306 -23.28 10.41 -11.54
C PRO A 306 -23.71 11.38 -12.66
N LYS A 307 -25.01 11.64 -12.81
CA LYS A 307 -25.57 12.58 -13.81
C LYS A 307 -25.77 13.98 -13.26
N ASP A 308 -25.63 14.17 -11.95
CA ASP A 308 -25.75 15.48 -11.28
C ASP A 308 -24.35 16.08 -11.03
N PRO A 309 -23.99 17.21 -11.65
CA PRO A 309 -22.72 17.89 -11.41
C PRO A 309 -22.48 18.26 -9.94
N MET A 310 -23.53 18.49 -9.15
CA MET A 310 -23.42 18.88 -7.73
C MET A 310 -23.01 17.72 -6.82
N CYS A 311 -23.08 16.48 -7.32
CA CYS A 311 -22.53 15.29 -6.68
C CYS A 311 -21.00 15.13 -6.86
N TYR A 312 -20.35 16.08 -7.52
CA TYR A 312 -18.90 16.09 -7.73
C TYR A 312 -18.21 17.17 -6.90
N ARG A 313 -16.94 16.93 -6.56
CA ARG A 313 -16.02 17.89 -5.97
C ARG A 313 -15.17 18.49 -7.10
N GLY A 314 -15.20 19.81 -7.26
CA GLY A 314 -14.42 20.50 -8.29
C GLY A 314 -13.02 20.84 -7.79
N LEU A 315 -12.02 20.01 -8.10
CA LEU A 315 -10.62 20.34 -7.77
C LEU A 315 -10.04 21.27 -8.81
N THR A 316 -9.57 22.45 -8.39
CA THR A 316 -9.02 23.45 -9.32
C THR A 316 -7.54 23.18 -9.59
N LEU A 317 -7.22 22.91 -10.84
CA LEU A 317 -5.85 22.84 -11.33
C LEU A 317 -5.37 24.25 -11.69
N VAL A 318 -4.34 24.70 -10.97
CA VAL A 318 -3.67 25.98 -11.15
C VAL A 318 -2.21 25.77 -11.58
N PRO A 319 -1.58 26.77 -12.22
CA PRO A 319 -0.15 26.78 -12.56
C PRO A 319 0.77 26.33 -11.42
N VAL A 320 1.91 25.71 -11.73
CA VAL A 320 2.83 25.22 -10.69
C VAL A 320 3.57 26.39 -10.02
N CYS A 321 3.91 27.45 -10.75
CA CYS A 321 4.48 28.67 -10.18
C CYS A 321 3.54 29.33 -9.17
N TYR A 322 2.22 29.38 -9.46
CA TYR A 322 1.21 29.83 -8.49
C TYR A 322 1.23 29.00 -7.20
N LYS A 323 1.39 27.67 -7.31
CA LYS A 323 1.46 26.78 -6.13
C LYS A 323 2.71 27.05 -5.30
N LEU A 324 3.85 27.31 -5.94
CA LEU A 324 5.09 27.68 -5.25
C LEU A 324 4.93 28.99 -4.49
N TYR A 325 4.37 30.01 -5.14
CA TYR A 325 4.09 31.29 -4.51
C TYR A 325 3.15 31.14 -3.30
N CYS A 326 2.05 30.42 -3.47
CA CYS A 326 1.14 30.08 -2.37
C CYS A 326 1.84 29.29 -1.25
N HIS A 327 2.76 28.38 -1.57
CA HIS A 327 3.48 27.62 -0.55
C HIS A 327 4.32 28.53 0.35
N ILE A 328 5.00 29.53 -0.23
CA ILE A 328 5.82 30.50 0.50
C ILE A 328 4.92 31.35 1.42
N LEU A 329 3.88 31.97 0.85
CA LEU A 329 2.94 32.79 1.63
C LEU A 329 2.28 31.99 2.77
N ASN A 330 1.88 30.74 2.50
CA ASN A 330 1.25 29.89 3.49
C ASN A 330 2.20 29.53 4.65
N ASN A 331 3.49 29.30 4.38
CA ASN A 331 4.45 29.00 5.45
C ASN A 331 4.64 30.21 6.38
N ARG A 332 4.75 31.42 5.82
CA ARG A 332 4.82 32.66 6.61
C ARG A 332 3.57 32.86 7.47
N LEU A 333 2.39 32.70 6.86
CA LEU A 333 1.12 32.85 7.56
C LEU A 333 0.94 31.82 8.67
N LEU A 334 1.39 30.57 8.48
CA LEU A 334 1.31 29.54 9.52
C LEU A 334 2.25 29.83 10.70
N GLU A 335 3.45 30.34 10.44
CA GLU A 335 4.38 30.74 11.50
C GLU A 335 3.81 31.92 12.30
N TRP A 336 3.34 32.96 11.61
CA TRP A 336 2.71 34.12 12.24
C TRP A 336 1.43 33.77 13.00
N GLU A 337 0.57 32.89 12.46
CA GLU A 337 -0.68 32.48 13.12
C GLU A 337 -0.43 31.81 14.47
N GLU A 338 0.54 30.90 14.53
CA GLU A 338 0.89 30.19 15.76
C GLU A 338 1.64 31.10 16.75
N GLU A 339 2.50 32.01 16.28
CA GLU A 339 3.20 32.99 17.15
C GLU A 339 2.23 33.97 17.82
N ASN A 340 1.18 34.40 17.12
CA ASN A 340 0.21 35.37 17.61
C ASN A 340 -1.04 34.72 18.23
N ASN A 341 -1.12 33.39 18.30
CA ASN A 341 -2.25 32.61 18.83
C ASN A 341 -3.62 33.05 18.26
N ILE A 342 -3.69 33.29 16.95
CA ILE A 342 -4.88 33.86 16.30
C ILE A 342 -6.05 32.87 16.30
N LEU A 343 -5.80 31.59 15.99
CA LEU A 343 -6.86 30.60 15.92
C LEU A 343 -7.10 29.93 17.28
N ASP A 344 -8.37 29.86 17.67
CA ASP A 344 -8.80 29.19 18.91
C ASP A 344 -8.46 27.69 18.93
N ASP A 345 -8.21 27.13 20.12
CA ASP A 345 -7.85 25.72 20.26
C ASP A 345 -9.00 24.74 20.00
N CYS A 346 -10.25 25.21 19.99
CA CYS A 346 -11.39 24.42 19.55
C CYS A 346 -11.29 24.03 18.06
N GLN A 347 -10.46 24.71 17.25
CA GLN A 347 -10.21 24.38 15.85
C GLN A 347 -8.99 23.45 15.70
N ASN A 348 -9.23 22.20 15.32
CA ASN A 348 -8.17 21.20 15.07
C ASN A 348 -7.92 20.89 13.59
N GLY A 349 -8.79 21.35 12.69
CA GLY A 349 -8.67 21.11 11.25
C GLY A 349 -7.47 21.86 10.65
N PHE A 350 -6.73 21.19 9.77
CA PHE A 350 -5.62 21.76 8.99
C PHE A 350 -4.47 22.41 9.77
N ARG A 351 -4.36 22.16 11.08
CA ARG A 351 -3.30 22.70 11.94
C ARG A 351 -2.25 21.65 12.30
N LYS A 352 -1.00 22.11 12.49
CA LYS A 352 0.14 21.25 12.80
C LYS A 352 -0.02 20.63 14.20
N GLY A 353 0.38 19.37 14.35
CA GLY A 353 0.35 18.69 15.65
C GLY A 353 -1.05 18.33 16.16
N ARG A 354 -2.09 18.44 15.31
CA ARG A 354 -3.50 18.14 15.63
C ARG A 354 -4.03 17.03 14.72
N SER A 355 -4.94 16.21 15.24
CA SER A 355 -5.50 15.06 14.54
C SER A 355 -6.99 14.91 14.77
N THR A 356 -7.69 14.26 13.85
CA THR A 356 -9.12 13.91 14.01
C THR A 356 -9.37 13.10 15.28
N ILE A 357 -8.42 12.25 15.67
CA ILE A 357 -8.51 11.40 16.86
C ILE A 357 -8.58 12.23 18.14
N ASP A 358 -7.94 13.39 18.20
CA ASP A 358 -7.92 14.23 19.40
C ASP A 358 -9.35 14.68 19.75
N HIS A 359 -10.11 15.19 18.78
CA HIS A 359 -11.50 15.59 18.98
C HIS A 359 -12.44 14.42 19.26
N ILE A 360 -12.29 13.29 18.56
CA ILE A 360 -13.13 12.11 18.83
C ILE A 360 -12.86 11.61 20.26
N LYS A 361 -11.60 11.61 20.71
CA LYS A 361 -11.22 11.21 22.07
C LYS A 361 -11.71 12.20 23.12
N SER A 362 -11.62 13.50 22.87
CA SER A 362 -12.18 14.54 23.75
C SER A 362 -13.70 14.39 23.91
N LEU A 363 -14.43 14.30 22.79
CA LEU A 363 -15.88 14.12 22.79
C LEU A 363 -16.28 12.83 23.52
N SER A 364 -15.61 11.72 23.21
CA SER A 364 -15.87 10.43 23.89
C SER A 364 -15.58 10.51 25.39
N SER A 365 -14.50 11.18 25.81
CA SER A 365 -14.16 11.37 27.23
C SER A 365 -15.20 12.21 27.97
N ILE A 366 -15.71 13.28 27.34
CA ILE A 366 -16.80 14.10 27.88
C ILE A 366 -18.06 13.27 28.09
N ILE A 367 -18.49 12.53 27.06
CA ILE A 367 -19.70 11.72 27.11
C ILE A 367 -19.56 10.58 28.13
N GLU A 368 -18.44 9.83 28.12
CA GLU A 368 -18.18 8.75 29.09
C GLU A 368 -18.27 9.29 30.53
N THR A 369 -17.60 10.41 30.81
CA THR A 369 -17.53 10.99 32.16
C THR A 369 -18.88 11.51 32.64
N ARG A 370 -19.65 12.20 31.77
CA ARG A 370 -20.99 12.69 32.11
C ARG A 370 -21.99 11.56 32.32
N LYS A 371 -21.96 10.53 31.46
CA LYS A 371 -22.80 9.34 31.63
C LYS A 371 -22.55 8.62 32.96
N LEU A 372 -21.31 8.60 33.44
CA LEU A 372 -20.96 8.02 34.74
C LEU A 372 -21.53 8.82 35.91
N LYS A 373 -21.68 10.15 35.74
CA LYS A 373 -22.42 11.03 36.65
C LYS A 373 -23.94 10.98 36.45
N ARG A 374 -24.44 10.06 35.61
CA ARG A 374 -25.87 9.95 35.18
C ARG A 374 -26.42 11.21 34.52
N LEU A 375 -25.55 12.01 33.92
CA LEU A 375 -25.94 13.20 33.17
C LEU A 375 -26.04 12.90 31.68
N SER A 376 -26.96 13.57 31.01
CA SER A 376 -27.09 13.56 29.55
C SER A 376 -26.13 14.55 28.90
N THR A 377 -25.82 14.31 27.63
CA THR A 377 -25.09 15.25 26.77
C THR A 377 -25.83 15.37 25.45
N PHE A 378 -26.17 16.60 25.08
CA PHE A 378 -26.81 16.91 23.81
C PHE A 378 -25.74 17.41 22.85
N THR A 379 -25.71 16.86 21.64
CA THR A 379 -24.69 17.18 20.65
C THR A 379 -25.33 17.40 19.30
N ALA A 380 -25.14 18.59 18.72
CA ALA A 380 -25.52 18.86 17.33
C ALA A 380 -24.28 18.75 16.44
N PHE A 381 -24.33 17.82 15.49
CA PHE A 381 -23.34 17.70 14.42
C PHE A 381 -23.84 18.50 13.22
N ILE A 382 -23.06 19.48 12.78
CA ILE A 382 -23.44 20.42 11.72
C ILE A 382 -22.52 20.22 10.52
N ASP A 383 -23.12 20.05 9.33
CA ASP A 383 -22.44 20.00 8.03
C ASP A 383 -22.79 21.29 7.27
N PHE A 384 -21.81 22.00 6.74
CA PHE A 384 -22.06 23.17 5.90
C PHE A 384 -22.23 22.76 4.43
N ARG A 385 -23.17 23.39 3.73
CA ARG A 385 -23.39 23.13 2.30
C ARG A 385 -22.25 23.72 1.50
N LYS A 386 -21.32 22.87 1.05
CA LYS A 386 -20.18 23.26 0.19
C LYS A 386 -19.37 24.41 0.80
N ALA A 387 -18.95 24.23 2.05
CA ALA A 387 -18.30 25.24 2.88
C ALA A 387 -17.23 26.08 2.15
N TYR A 388 -16.32 25.43 1.41
CA TYR A 388 -15.26 26.11 0.67
C TYR A 388 -15.78 26.96 -0.49
N ASP A 389 -16.78 26.48 -1.21
CA ASP A 389 -17.28 27.13 -2.42
C ASP A 389 -18.17 28.34 -2.07
N GLY A 390 -18.77 28.34 -0.87
CA GLY A 390 -19.68 29.39 -0.40
C GLY A 390 -19.03 30.55 0.36
N ILE A 391 -17.70 30.57 0.55
CA ILE A 391 -17.02 31.65 1.28
C ILE A 391 -17.15 32.98 0.51
N ASP A 392 -17.69 34.01 1.16
CA ASP A 392 -17.70 35.36 0.63
C ASP A 392 -16.29 35.98 0.73
N ARG A 393 -15.73 36.37 -0.41
CA ARG A 393 -14.35 36.87 -0.48
C ARG A 393 -14.19 38.27 0.13
N ASN A 394 -15.21 39.11 0.07
CA ASN A 394 -15.15 40.44 0.67
C ASN A 394 -15.10 40.33 2.20
N LEU A 395 -15.97 39.48 2.78
CA LEU A 395 -15.95 39.17 4.21
C LEU A 395 -14.65 38.51 4.65
N LEU A 396 -14.10 37.60 3.84
CA LEU A 396 -12.79 37.01 4.12
C LEU A 396 -11.69 38.08 4.17
N CYS A 397 -11.63 38.94 3.16
CA CYS A 397 -10.65 40.02 3.09
C CYS A 397 -10.81 41.02 4.24
N GLN A 398 -12.04 41.32 4.66
CA GLN A 398 -12.28 42.14 5.85
C GLN A 398 -11.72 41.45 7.11
N LYS A 399 -12.07 40.18 7.33
CA LYS A 399 -11.58 39.40 8.48
C LYS A 399 -10.06 39.29 8.53
N LEU A 400 -9.38 39.24 7.38
CA LEU A 400 -7.91 39.25 7.32
C LEU A 400 -7.33 40.57 7.86
N LEU A 401 -7.94 41.70 7.50
CA LEU A 401 -7.55 43.02 8.05
C LEU A 401 -7.85 43.09 9.55
N ASP A 402 -9.01 42.59 9.98
CA ASP A 402 -9.44 42.63 11.40
C ASP A 402 -8.48 41.86 12.33
N ILE A 403 -7.82 40.81 11.83
CA ILE A 403 -6.80 40.06 12.59
C ILE A 403 -5.38 40.62 12.44
N GLY A 404 -5.20 41.74 11.72
CA GLY A 404 -3.92 42.43 11.56
C GLY A 404 -3.07 41.96 10.38
N ILE A 405 -3.62 41.24 9.40
CA ILE A 405 -2.90 40.94 8.16
C ILE A 405 -3.04 42.14 7.21
N CYS A 406 -1.96 42.92 7.10
CA CYS A 406 -1.86 44.13 6.27
C CYS A 406 -0.64 44.08 5.32
N GLY A 407 -0.48 45.12 4.50
CA GLY A 407 0.67 45.38 3.65
C GLY A 407 0.82 44.43 2.46
N ASN A 408 2.08 44.11 2.13
CA ASN A 408 2.44 43.22 1.02
C ASN A 408 1.79 41.83 1.16
N MET A 409 1.72 41.30 2.37
CA MET A 409 1.08 40.00 2.64
C MET A 409 -0.41 40.02 2.28
N TYR A 410 -1.13 41.05 2.72
CA TYR A 410 -2.55 41.22 2.39
C TYR A 410 -2.75 41.35 0.88
N ASN A 411 -2.01 42.26 0.25
CA ASN A 411 -2.10 42.52 -1.19
C ASN A 411 -1.76 41.27 -2.02
N ALA A 412 -0.75 40.51 -1.61
CA ALA A 412 -0.40 39.23 -2.21
C ALA A 412 -1.57 38.23 -2.15
N ILE A 413 -2.23 38.06 -0.99
CA ILE A 413 -3.39 37.16 -0.86
C ILE A 413 -4.55 37.63 -1.73
N VAL A 414 -4.91 38.91 -1.66
CA VAL A 414 -6.00 39.52 -2.44
C VAL A 414 -5.78 39.32 -3.94
N SER A 415 -4.55 39.54 -4.42
CA SER A 415 -4.20 39.37 -5.83
C SER A 415 -4.48 37.96 -6.38
N LEU A 416 -4.41 36.92 -5.53
CA LEU A 416 -4.67 35.53 -5.89
C LEU A 416 -6.17 35.24 -6.09
N TYR A 417 -7.06 36.08 -5.55
CA TYR A 417 -8.50 35.89 -5.60
C TYR A 417 -9.24 36.96 -6.42
N LYS A 418 -8.55 38.04 -6.81
CA LYS A 418 -9.07 39.08 -7.69
C LYS A 418 -9.21 38.58 -9.13
N SER A 419 -10.37 38.82 -9.76
CA SER A 419 -10.63 38.54 -11.18
C SER A 419 -10.25 37.12 -11.63
N VAL A 420 -10.69 36.11 -10.89
CA VAL A 420 -10.40 34.68 -11.16
C VAL A 420 -11.37 34.12 -12.18
N GLU A 421 -10.85 33.37 -13.16
CA GLU A 421 -11.63 32.65 -14.17
C GLU A 421 -11.40 31.14 -14.06
N CYS A 422 -12.47 30.36 -14.25
CA CYS A 422 -12.41 28.92 -14.26
C CYS A 422 -13.11 28.32 -15.49
N CYS A 423 -12.72 27.11 -15.87
CA CYS A 423 -13.47 26.25 -16.79
C CYS A 423 -13.55 24.82 -16.23
N VAL A 424 -14.53 24.03 -16.65
CA VAL A 424 -14.71 22.64 -16.17
C VAL A 424 -14.17 21.66 -17.20
N ARG A 425 -13.39 20.66 -16.76
CA ARG A 425 -12.91 19.56 -17.60
C ARG A 425 -13.80 18.33 -17.47
N VAL A 426 -14.49 17.97 -18.54
CA VAL A 426 -15.34 16.77 -18.63
C VAL A 426 -14.76 15.82 -19.69
N ASN A 427 -14.31 14.62 -19.28
CA ASN A 427 -13.72 13.61 -20.17
C ASN A 427 -12.62 14.12 -21.13
N GLY A 428 -11.83 15.12 -20.69
CA GLY A 428 -10.76 15.72 -21.48
C GLY A 428 -11.18 16.92 -22.34
N GLN A 429 -12.46 17.25 -22.37
CA GLN A 429 -12.97 18.47 -23.01
C GLN A 429 -13.14 19.57 -21.98
N LEU A 430 -12.90 20.82 -22.39
CA LEU A 430 -13.07 22.01 -21.55
C LEU A 430 -14.38 22.70 -21.92
N THR A 431 -15.10 23.20 -20.92
CA THR A 431 -16.17 24.19 -21.12
C THR A 431 -15.57 25.55 -21.46
N ASP A 432 -16.41 26.50 -21.83
CA ASP A 432 -16.01 27.91 -21.81
C ASP A 432 -15.60 28.35 -20.41
N TRP A 433 -14.83 29.43 -20.38
CA TRP A 433 -14.45 30.14 -19.16
C TRP A 433 -15.64 30.89 -18.55
N PHE A 434 -15.61 31.02 -17.23
CA PHE A 434 -16.54 31.84 -16.45
C PHE A 434 -15.83 32.45 -15.25
N ASN A 435 -16.29 33.62 -14.81
CA ASN A 435 -15.74 34.32 -13.64
C ASN A 435 -16.12 33.60 -12.35
N VAL A 436 -15.31 33.78 -11.31
CA VAL A 436 -15.50 33.19 -9.99
C VAL A 436 -15.41 34.28 -8.94
N GLN A 437 -16.54 34.60 -8.30
CA GLN A 437 -16.65 35.69 -7.33
C GLN A 437 -16.63 35.22 -5.87
N CYS A 438 -17.10 34.01 -5.58
CA CYS A 438 -17.05 33.44 -4.24
C CYS A 438 -16.18 32.18 -4.16
N GLY A 439 -15.96 31.74 -2.94
CA GLY A 439 -15.30 30.50 -2.61
C GLY A 439 -13.77 30.53 -2.67
N LEU A 440 -13.20 29.54 -2.01
CA LEU A 440 -11.78 29.26 -1.95
C LEU A 440 -11.41 28.16 -2.95
N LYS A 441 -10.21 28.24 -3.52
CA LYS A 441 -9.73 27.27 -4.53
C LYS A 441 -9.44 25.91 -3.88
N GLN A 442 -10.30 24.93 -4.11
CA GLN A 442 -10.10 23.57 -3.61
C GLN A 442 -8.82 22.95 -4.19
N GLY A 443 -7.87 22.62 -3.31
CA GLY A 443 -6.55 22.10 -3.67
C GLY A 443 -5.41 23.14 -3.65
N CYS A 444 -5.72 24.42 -3.39
CA CYS A 444 -4.72 25.44 -3.06
C CYS A 444 -4.19 25.25 -1.63
N LEU A 445 -2.92 25.57 -1.41
CA LEU A 445 -2.24 25.42 -0.11
C LEU A 445 -2.71 26.45 0.93
N LEU A 446 -3.05 27.68 0.52
CA LEU A 446 -3.55 28.73 1.43
C LEU A 446 -4.98 28.50 1.89
N SER A 447 -5.81 27.89 1.04
CA SER A 447 -7.26 27.84 1.26
C SER A 447 -7.66 27.20 2.60
N PRO A 448 -7.03 26.13 3.10
CA PRO A 448 -7.29 25.60 4.44
C PRO A 448 -7.11 26.62 5.58
N LEU A 449 -6.03 27.40 5.55
CA LEU A 449 -5.75 28.40 6.58
C LEU A 449 -6.75 29.57 6.50
N LEU A 450 -7.00 30.07 5.29
CA LEU A 450 -7.98 31.14 5.06
C LEU A 450 -9.39 30.73 5.51
N PHE A 451 -9.77 29.47 5.30
CA PHE A 451 -11.03 28.93 5.79
C PHE A 451 -11.08 28.93 7.33
N ASN A 452 -10.00 28.47 7.99
CA ASN A 452 -9.93 28.48 9.45
C ASN A 452 -10.05 29.91 10.01
N VAL A 453 -9.36 30.88 9.41
CA VAL A 453 -9.47 32.31 9.80
C VAL A 453 -10.90 32.81 9.63
N TYR A 454 -11.57 32.45 8.53
CA TYR A 454 -12.96 32.85 8.29
C TYR A 454 -13.92 32.38 9.38
N VAL A 455 -13.80 31.10 9.77
CA VAL A 455 -14.68 30.45 10.75
C VAL A 455 -14.24 30.75 12.20
N ASN A 456 -13.03 31.25 12.45
CA ASN A 456 -12.51 31.47 13.80
C ASN A 456 -13.45 32.34 14.66
N GLY A 457 -14.03 33.39 14.08
CA GLY A 457 -14.98 34.26 14.78
C GLY A 457 -16.24 33.54 15.29
N LEU A 458 -16.63 32.40 14.70
CA LEU A 458 -17.73 31.57 15.18
C LEU A 458 -17.40 30.98 16.55
N VAL A 459 -16.15 30.57 16.76
CA VAL A 459 -15.71 29.98 18.03
C VAL A 459 -15.86 30.98 19.16
N THR A 460 -15.30 32.18 18.94
CA THR A 460 -15.37 33.28 19.90
C THR A 460 -16.82 33.65 20.22
N TYR A 461 -17.65 33.78 19.18
CA TYR A 461 -19.08 34.10 19.34
C TYR A 461 -19.83 33.02 20.13
N ILE A 462 -19.70 31.75 19.77
CA ILE A 462 -20.40 30.66 20.48
C ILE A 462 -19.94 30.53 21.93
N CYS A 463 -18.63 30.64 22.20
CA CYS A 463 -18.11 30.61 23.57
C CYS A 463 -18.63 31.78 24.42
N SER A 464 -18.85 32.96 23.82
CA SER A 464 -19.41 34.14 24.51
C SER A 464 -20.83 33.95 25.03
N LEU A 465 -21.58 32.98 24.50
CA LEU A 465 -22.93 32.66 24.98
C LEU A 465 -22.91 32.03 26.38
N ASN A 466 -21.72 31.64 26.89
CA ASN A 466 -21.52 31.04 28.22
C ASN A 466 -22.35 29.76 28.46
N VAL A 467 -22.75 29.08 27.39
CA VAL A 467 -23.49 27.82 27.41
C VAL A 467 -22.57 26.70 26.93
N GLY A 468 -22.58 25.54 27.57
CA GLY A 468 -21.79 24.39 27.12
C GLY A 468 -21.70 23.28 28.15
N ILE A 469 -20.62 22.51 28.08
CA ILE A 469 -20.29 21.50 29.09
C ILE A 469 -19.17 22.02 29.96
N ASN A 470 -19.45 22.21 31.24
CA ASN A 470 -18.45 22.58 32.23
C ASN A 470 -17.43 21.43 32.43
N ILE A 471 -16.15 21.77 32.22
CA ILE A 471 -14.97 20.95 32.46
C ILE A 471 -14.01 21.64 33.45
N ASP A 472 -14.44 21.75 34.70
CA ASP A 472 -13.77 22.54 35.74
C ASP A 472 -14.01 24.06 35.55
N GLU A 473 -13.00 24.84 35.21
CA GLU A 473 -13.07 26.31 35.12
C GLU A 473 -13.52 26.82 33.73
N GLU A 474 -13.75 25.92 32.77
CA GLU A 474 -14.09 26.27 31.39
C GLU A 474 -15.36 25.55 30.90
N ASN A 475 -16.08 26.18 29.98
CA ASN A 475 -17.20 25.56 29.26
C ASN A 475 -16.75 25.15 27.85
N VAL A 476 -16.93 23.88 27.49
CA VAL A 476 -16.77 23.42 26.10
C VAL A 476 -18.11 23.48 25.40
N SER A 477 -18.25 24.43 24.48
CA SER A 477 -19.48 24.66 23.72
C SER A 477 -19.39 24.15 22.29
N ILE A 478 -18.18 24.16 21.72
CA ILE A 478 -17.95 23.89 20.30
C ILE A 478 -16.64 23.12 20.06
N LEU A 479 -16.64 22.22 19.07
CA LEU A 479 -15.44 21.59 18.52
C LEU A 479 -15.49 21.70 17.00
N LEU A 480 -14.39 22.14 16.37
CA LEU A 480 -14.29 22.22 14.91
C LEU A 480 -13.13 21.41 14.36
N TYR A 481 -13.42 20.62 13.34
CA TYR A 481 -12.40 20.05 12.47
C TYR A 481 -12.65 20.53 11.05
N ALA A 482 -12.09 21.69 10.73
CA ALA A 482 -12.42 22.42 9.51
C ALA A 482 -13.93 22.71 9.43
N ASP A 483 -14.63 22.13 8.45
CA ASP A 483 -16.07 22.29 8.23
C ASP A 483 -16.94 21.38 9.11
N ASP A 484 -16.38 20.31 9.67
CA ASP A 484 -17.09 19.44 10.62
C ASP A 484 -17.21 20.15 11.98
N LEU A 485 -18.41 20.64 12.28
CA LEU A 485 -18.72 21.39 13.50
C LEU A 485 -19.56 20.55 14.47
N VAL A 486 -19.22 20.63 15.76
CA VAL A 486 -19.95 19.96 16.84
C VAL A 486 -20.28 20.97 17.94
N LEU A 487 -21.57 21.15 18.23
CA LEU A 487 -22.04 21.91 19.40
C LEU A 487 -22.32 20.96 20.56
N LEU A 488 -21.99 21.38 21.78
CA LEU A 488 -22.08 20.56 22.99
C LEU A 488 -22.84 21.29 24.09
N ALA A 489 -23.88 20.64 24.62
CA ALA A 489 -24.74 21.19 25.64
C ALA A 489 -25.09 20.17 26.74
N GLY A 490 -25.29 20.68 27.95
CA GLY A 490 -25.71 19.89 29.11
C GLY A 490 -27.22 19.64 29.16
N SER A 491 -28.02 20.52 28.56
CA SER A 491 -29.49 20.49 28.54
C SER A 491 -30.05 20.77 27.14
N GLU A 492 -31.37 20.56 26.98
CA GLU A 492 -32.06 20.82 25.71
C GLU A 492 -32.16 22.31 25.39
N SER A 493 -32.46 23.14 26.40
CA SER A 493 -32.51 24.60 26.27
C SER A 493 -31.16 25.17 25.85
N ASP A 494 -30.09 24.68 26.49
CA ASP A 494 -28.72 25.07 26.17
C ASP A 494 -28.35 24.75 24.71
N LEU A 495 -28.75 23.57 24.22
CA LEU A 495 -28.48 23.22 22.83
C LEU A 495 -29.22 24.14 21.86
N GLN A 496 -30.47 24.51 22.17
CA GLN A 496 -31.24 25.42 21.33
C GLN A 496 -30.60 26.81 21.28
N VAL A 497 -30.13 27.34 22.42
CA VAL A 497 -29.38 28.62 22.47
C VAL A 497 -28.14 28.59 21.56
N LEU A 498 -27.39 27.49 21.57
CA LEU A 498 -26.22 27.32 20.70
C LEU A 498 -26.61 27.25 19.21
N LEU A 499 -27.73 26.61 18.87
CA LEU A 499 -28.23 26.51 17.50
C LEU A 499 -28.77 27.85 16.96
N ASP A 500 -29.42 28.62 17.82
CA ASP A 500 -29.92 29.96 17.49
C ASP A 500 -28.76 30.92 17.26
N GLY A 501 -27.74 30.88 18.13
CA GLY A 501 -26.50 31.63 17.94
C GLY A 501 -25.76 31.23 16.67
N LEU A 502 -25.67 29.93 16.39
CA LEU A 502 -25.07 29.44 15.14
C LEU A 502 -25.81 29.98 13.91
N GLN A 503 -27.14 29.98 13.92
CA GLN A 503 -27.94 30.50 12.82
C GLN A 503 -27.69 31.99 12.60
N LEU A 504 -27.65 32.80 13.66
CA LEU A 504 -27.39 34.24 13.57
C LEU A 504 -26.02 34.49 12.95
N TRP A 505 -24.99 33.82 13.46
CA TRP A 505 -23.64 33.94 12.93
C TRP A 505 -23.55 33.50 11.46
N CYS A 506 -24.21 32.41 11.08
CA CYS A 506 -24.26 31.93 9.71
C CYS A 506 -24.92 32.93 8.76
N ALA A 507 -25.98 33.60 9.19
CA ALA A 507 -26.65 34.64 8.41
C ALA A 507 -25.72 35.84 8.15
N GLU A 508 -25.02 36.33 9.17
CA GLU A 508 -24.05 37.42 9.06
C GLU A 508 -22.85 37.06 8.17
N ASN A 509 -22.39 35.81 8.26
CA ASN A 509 -21.21 35.32 7.54
C ASN A 509 -21.59 34.58 6.24
N LYS A 510 -22.82 34.73 5.75
CA LYS A 510 -23.31 34.15 4.48
C LYS A 510 -23.01 32.65 4.32
N MET A 511 -23.02 31.89 5.41
CA MET A 511 -22.80 30.43 5.40
C MET A 511 -24.13 29.69 5.48
N THR A 512 -24.27 28.62 4.71
CA THR A 512 -25.51 27.82 4.66
C THR A 512 -25.31 26.44 5.28
N ILE A 513 -26.16 26.10 6.24
CA ILE A 513 -26.17 24.77 6.89
C ILE A 513 -26.83 23.74 5.97
N ASN A 514 -26.32 22.52 5.98
CA ASN A 514 -26.89 21.38 5.28
C ASN A 514 -27.78 20.55 6.22
N HIS A 515 -29.02 20.98 6.40
CA HIS A 515 -30.00 20.38 7.33
C HIS A 515 -30.19 18.86 7.14
N ASN A 516 -30.06 18.34 5.90
CA ASN A 516 -30.19 16.91 5.62
C ASN A 516 -29.03 16.06 6.18
N LYS A 517 -27.86 16.68 6.38
CA LYS A 517 -26.69 16.00 6.96
C LYS A 517 -26.44 16.38 8.42
N SER A 518 -26.92 17.54 8.84
CA SER A 518 -26.87 17.97 10.23
C SER A 518 -27.84 17.15 11.08
N ASN A 519 -27.40 16.68 12.25
CA ASN A 519 -28.20 15.84 13.13
C ASN A 519 -27.84 16.09 14.60
N VAL A 520 -28.83 15.91 15.49
CA VAL A 520 -28.64 15.92 16.94
C VAL A 520 -28.54 14.48 17.46
N VAL A 521 -27.61 14.23 18.37
CA VAL A 521 -27.53 13.00 19.15
C VAL A 521 -27.65 13.34 20.63
N HIS A 522 -28.64 12.73 21.29
CA HIS A 522 -28.78 12.76 22.75
C HIS A 522 -27.99 11.60 23.35
N PHE A 523 -26.76 11.84 23.78
CA PHE A 523 -25.96 10.86 24.50
C PHE A 523 -26.46 10.71 25.93
N ARG A 524 -26.90 9.51 26.29
CA ARG A 524 -27.66 9.27 27.53
C ARG A 524 -27.30 7.96 28.23
N PRO A 525 -27.47 7.88 29.56
CA PRO A 525 -27.55 6.60 30.28
C PRO A 525 -28.70 5.74 29.74
N ASN A 526 -28.60 4.41 29.88
CA ASN A 526 -29.66 3.50 29.42
C ASN A 526 -31.00 3.70 30.18
N SER A 527 -30.93 4.23 31.40
CA SER A 527 -32.09 4.53 32.26
C SER A 527 -32.87 5.77 31.84
N THR A 528 -32.25 6.70 31.10
CA THR A 528 -32.86 7.97 30.72
C THR A 528 -33.50 7.81 29.36
N PRO A 529 -34.79 8.14 29.13
CA PRO A 529 -35.41 8.05 27.80
C PRO A 529 -34.74 9.00 26.80
N ARG A 530 -34.91 8.73 25.50
CA ARG A 530 -34.47 9.67 24.46
C ARG A 530 -35.33 10.94 24.56
N THR A 531 -34.74 12.07 24.18
CA THR A 531 -35.47 13.35 24.12
C THR A 531 -36.57 13.28 23.07
N ILE A 532 -37.68 13.94 23.35
CA ILE A 532 -38.79 14.16 22.42
C ILE A 532 -38.80 15.59 21.88
N ASN A 533 -37.91 16.47 22.36
CA ASN A 533 -37.84 17.85 21.94
C ASN A 533 -37.34 17.93 20.50
N SER A 534 -37.98 18.78 19.71
CA SER A 534 -37.45 19.21 18.42
C SER A 534 -36.40 20.30 18.62
N PHE A 535 -35.34 20.23 17.83
CA PHE A 535 -34.30 21.25 17.77
C PHE A 535 -34.38 21.96 16.43
N LYS A 536 -34.32 23.29 16.46
CA LYS A 536 -34.38 24.13 15.27
C LYS A 536 -33.08 24.87 15.06
N CYS A 537 -32.74 25.15 13.81
CA CYS A 537 -31.69 26.08 13.45
C CYS A 537 -32.23 26.96 12.33
N GLY A 538 -32.63 28.18 12.70
CA GLY A 538 -33.54 29.00 11.90
C GLY A 538 -34.93 28.36 11.82
N GLU A 539 -35.51 28.36 10.62
CA GLU A 539 -36.85 27.81 10.38
C GLU A 539 -36.90 26.28 10.23
N LEU A 540 -35.73 25.62 10.21
CA LEU A 540 -35.62 24.21 9.83
C LEU A 540 -35.30 23.31 11.04
N ASP A 541 -36.03 22.19 11.13
CA ASP A 541 -35.83 21.17 12.16
C ASP A 541 -34.56 20.34 11.88
N ILE A 542 -33.79 20.08 12.94
CA ILE A 542 -32.66 19.16 12.92
C ILE A 542 -33.09 17.81 13.50
N ASN A 543 -32.86 16.74 12.75
CA ASN A 543 -33.26 15.41 13.14
C ASN A 543 -32.49 14.90 14.37
N VAL A 544 -33.21 14.34 15.34
CA VAL A 544 -32.63 13.61 16.47
C VAL A 544 -32.43 12.15 16.10
N VAL A 545 -31.19 11.68 16.12
CA VAL A 545 -30.81 10.32 15.70
C VAL A 545 -30.14 9.53 16.81
N GLY A 546 -30.27 8.20 16.79
CA GLY A 546 -29.65 7.32 17.78
C GLY A 546 -28.16 7.03 17.53
N LYS A 547 -27.63 7.41 16.37
CA LYS A 547 -26.21 7.23 16.01
C LYS A 547 -25.78 8.23 14.93
N TYR A 548 -24.53 8.66 14.98
CA TYR A 548 -23.92 9.56 13.99
C TYR A 548 -22.49 9.13 13.66
N THR A 549 -22.02 9.39 12.44
CA THR A 549 -20.63 9.11 12.04
C THR A 549 -19.83 10.41 12.11
N TYR A 550 -19.04 10.57 13.16
CA TYR A 550 -18.19 11.75 13.37
C TYR A 550 -16.73 11.41 13.04
N LEU A 551 -16.13 12.16 12.10
CA LEU A 551 -14.74 11.97 11.67
C LEU A 551 -14.40 10.49 11.39
N GLY A 552 -15.31 9.77 10.74
CA GLY A 552 -15.11 8.37 10.35
C GLY A 552 -15.41 7.30 11.42
N LEU A 553 -15.74 7.65 12.66
CA LEU A 553 -16.20 6.72 13.68
C LEU A 553 -17.68 6.89 14.02
N VAL A 554 -18.37 5.77 14.25
CA VAL A 554 -19.80 5.77 14.61
C VAL A 554 -19.93 5.94 16.12
N LEU A 555 -20.59 7.02 16.54
CA LEU A 555 -20.98 7.30 17.91
C LEU A 555 -22.48 7.04 18.06
N THR A 556 -22.85 6.12 18.95
CA THR A 556 -24.26 5.83 19.28
C THR A 556 -24.68 6.61 20.52
N GLU A 557 -25.98 6.86 20.71
CA GLU A 557 -26.55 7.52 21.91
C GLU A 557 -26.10 6.89 23.24
N HIS A 558 -25.72 5.61 23.22
CA HIS A 558 -25.22 4.89 24.40
C HIS A 558 -23.69 4.66 24.42
N LEU A 559 -22.93 5.16 23.44
CA LEU A 559 -21.52 4.83 23.20
C LEU A 559 -21.24 3.31 23.20
N ASP A 560 -21.99 2.56 22.40
CA ASP A 560 -21.75 1.14 22.19
C ASP A 560 -20.53 0.93 21.26
N TYR A 561 -19.40 0.62 21.89
CA TYR A 561 -18.15 0.32 21.21
C TYR A 561 -18.18 -0.97 20.39
N GLN A 562 -19.10 -1.91 20.65
CA GLN A 562 -19.29 -3.10 19.81
C GLN A 562 -19.86 -2.71 18.45
N ILE A 563 -20.82 -1.77 18.41
CA ILE A 563 -21.35 -1.23 17.16
C ILE A 563 -20.26 -0.46 16.40
N MET A 564 -19.47 0.36 17.11
CA MET A 564 -18.33 1.05 16.53
C MET A 564 -17.31 0.08 15.92
N ALA A 565 -16.90 -0.95 16.66
CA ALA A 565 -15.95 -1.96 16.20
C ALA A 565 -16.48 -2.77 15.01
N LYS A 566 -17.78 -3.09 14.98
CA LYS A 566 -18.42 -3.74 13.82
C LYS A 566 -18.40 -2.85 12.57
N HIS A 567 -18.61 -1.55 12.72
CA HIS A 567 -18.53 -0.60 11.61
C HIS A 567 -17.10 -0.50 11.04
N VAL A 568 -16.10 -0.39 11.92
CA VAL A 568 -14.68 -0.44 11.52
C VAL A 568 -14.36 -1.78 10.85
N ALA A 569 -14.83 -2.88 11.41
CA ALA A 569 -14.64 -4.22 10.86
C ALA A 569 -15.22 -4.35 9.45
N ALA A 570 -16.41 -3.79 9.19
CA ALA A 570 -17.01 -3.80 7.86
C ALA A 570 -16.15 -3.04 6.83
N SER A 571 -15.59 -1.89 7.22
CA SER A 571 -14.65 -1.11 6.40
C SER A 571 -13.35 -1.85 6.13
N ALA A 572 -12.77 -2.45 7.16
CA ALA A 572 -11.56 -3.27 7.05
C ALA A 572 -11.79 -4.53 6.20
N ASN A 573 -12.99 -5.13 6.23
CA ASN A 573 -13.33 -6.27 5.38
C ASN A 573 -13.45 -5.86 3.89
N ARG A 574 -13.90 -4.64 3.57
CA ARG A 574 -13.84 -4.09 2.20
C ARG A 574 -12.40 -3.89 1.76
N ALA A 575 -11.57 -3.33 2.63
CA ALA A 575 -10.13 -3.20 2.42
C ALA A 575 -9.44 -4.56 2.19
N LEU A 576 -9.80 -5.58 2.97
CA LEU A 576 -9.31 -6.96 2.78
C LEU A 576 -9.74 -7.51 1.41
N GLY A 577 -10.95 -7.21 0.94
CA GLY A 577 -11.39 -7.53 -0.41
C GLY A 577 -10.47 -6.96 -1.49
N LEU A 578 -9.96 -5.74 -1.31
CA LEU A 578 -8.98 -5.12 -2.22
C LEU A 578 -7.62 -5.86 -2.18
N VAL A 579 -7.14 -6.21 -0.98
CA VAL A 579 -5.89 -6.98 -0.82
C VAL A 579 -6.01 -8.35 -1.48
N ILE A 580 -7.12 -9.06 -1.26
CA ILE A 580 -7.43 -10.34 -1.89
C ILE A 580 -7.50 -10.20 -3.42
N SER A 581 -8.13 -9.15 -3.93
CA SER A 581 -8.18 -8.87 -5.37
C SER A 581 -6.78 -8.67 -5.95
N LYS A 582 -5.90 -7.96 -5.24
CA LYS A 582 -4.49 -7.78 -5.66
C LYS A 582 -3.74 -9.10 -5.63
N TYR A 583 -3.80 -9.84 -4.52
CA TYR A 583 -3.21 -11.17 -4.41
C TYR A 583 -3.58 -12.07 -5.59
N LYS A 584 -4.87 -12.15 -5.92
CA LYS A 584 -5.36 -12.93 -7.08
C LYS A 584 -4.86 -12.38 -8.41
N SER A 585 -4.77 -11.07 -8.54
CA SER A 585 -4.29 -10.42 -9.78
C SER A 585 -2.82 -10.71 -10.06
N PHE A 586 -2.02 -10.97 -9.02
CA PHE A 586 -0.63 -11.41 -9.13
C PHE A 586 -0.46 -12.93 -9.27
N GLY A 587 -1.55 -13.70 -9.17
CA GLY A 587 -1.48 -15.17 -9.12
C GLY A 587 -0.94 -15.71 -7.80
N GLY A 588 -0.89 -14.90 -6.74
CA GLY A 588 -0.24 -15.17 -5.46
C GLY A 588 0.61 -13.98 -5.00
N LEU A 589 1.10 -14.01 -3.75
CA LEU A 589 2.10 -13.07 -3.22
C LEU A 589 2.96 -13.79 -2.17
N PRO A 590 4.24 -13.40 -1.98
CA PRO A 590 5.02 -13.78 -0.81
C PRO A 590 4.35 -13.35 0.51
N PHE A 591 4.70 -14.02 1.61
CA PHE A 591 4.06 -13.80 2.91
C PHE A 591 4.33 -12.41 3.45
N ASP A 592 5.56 -11.93 3.34
CA ASP A 592 5.97 -10.62 3.84
C ASP A 592 5.27 -9.51 3.04
N SER A 593 5.27 -9.63 1.71
CA SER A 593 4.52 -8.72 0.82
C SER A 593 3.02 -8.72 1.11
N PHE A 594 2.42 -9.89 1.37
CA PHE A 594 1.01 -9.98 1.77
C PHE A 594 0.76 -9.33 3.14
N THR A 595 1.65 -9.58 4.11
CA THR A 595 1.59 -9.00 5.45
C THR A 595 1.71 -7.48 5.39
N LYS A 596 2.64 -6.95 4.59
CA LYS A 596 2.82 -5.51 4.35
C LYS A 596 1.59 -4.88 3.71
N LEU A 597 0.94 -5.56 2.76
CA LEU A 597 -0.32 -5.10 2.18
C LEU A 597 -1.47 -5.11 3.17
N TYR A 598 -1.60 -6.19 3.95
CA TYR A 598 -2.57 -6.28 5.02
C TYR A 598 -2.36 -5.13 6.02
N ASP A 599 -1.13 -4.91 6.47
CA ASP A 599 -0.79 -3.88 7.44
C ASP A 599 -1.07 -2.46 6.93
N SER A 600 -0.72 -2.20 5.67
CA SER A 600 -0.84 -0.86 5.09
C SER A 600 -2.27 -0.50 4.68
N ILE A 601 -3.13 -1.49 4.39
CA ILE A 601 -4.48 -1.26 3.83
C ILE A 601 -5.57 -1.69 4.83
N VAL A 602 -5.46 -2.89 5.40
CA VAL A 602 -6.48 -3.45 6.31
C VAL A 602 -6.22 -2.99 7.73
N TRP A 603 -5.01 -3.20 8.26
CA TRP A 603 -4.68 -2.79 9.62
C TRP A 603 -4.72 -1.27 9.78
N SER A 604 -4.25 -0.50 8.80
CA SER A 604 -4.41 0.96 8.82
C SER A 604 -5.87 1.39 9.01
N THR A 605 -6.81 0.73 8.33
CA THR A 605 -8.26 0.94 8.50
C THR A 605 -8.74 0.55 9.89
N ILE A 606 -8.25 -0.56 10.46
CA ILE A 606 -8.59 -1.01 11.82
C ILE A 606 -7.98 -0.09 12.88
N SER A 607 -6.74 0.34 12.71
CA SER A 607 -6.03 1.14 13.69
C SER A 607 -6.55 2.58 13.77
N TYR A 608 -7.22 3.06 12.71
CA TYR A 608 -7.89 4.35 12.73
C TYR A 608 -8.98 4.39 13.82
N GLY A 609 -8.84 5.33 14.75
CA GLY A 609 -9.75 5.44 15.90
C GLY A 609 -9.51 4.42 17.03
N ALA A 610 -8.56 3.49 16.89
CA ALA A 610 -8.29 2.48 17.93
C ALA A 610 -7.83 3.09 19.26
N ALA A 611 -7.37 4.34 19.29
CA ALA A 611 -7.13 5.06 20.54
C ALA A 611 -8.40 5.30 21.39
N VAL A 612 -9.58 5.23 20.78
CA VAL A 612 -10.89 5.51 21.40
C VAL A 612 -11.58 4.22 21.85
N TRP A 613 -11.47 3.14 21.07
CA TRP A 613 -12.16 1.88 21.31
C TRP A 613 -11.24 0.67 21.54
N GLY A 614 -9.94 0.82 21.28
CA GLY A 614 -8.96 -0.27 21.30
C GLY A 614 -8.50 -0.73 22.68
N ASP A 615 -8.99 -0.08 23.74
CA ASP A 615 -8.86 -0.52 25.15
C ASP A 615 -9.71 -1.76 25.46
N ARG A 616 -10.42 -2.31 24.46
CA ARG A 616 -11.31 -3.46 24.54
C ARG A 616 -10.99 -4.45 23.42
N THR A 617 -11.31 -5.72 23.66
CA THR A 617 -11.16 -6.78 22.66
C THR A 617 -12.49 -7.06 21.96
N PHE A 618 -12.44 -7.17 20.63
CA PHE A 618 -13.63 -7.38 19.80
C PHE A 618 -13.45 -8.55 18.85
N SER A 619 -14.34 -9.55 18.94
CA SER A 619 -14.29 -10.75 18.11
C SER A 619 -14.39 -10.47 16.61
N CYS A 620 -15.10 -9.40 16.22
CA CYS A 620 -15.23 -8.99 14.82
C CYS A 620 -13.89 -8.52 14.21
N ILE A 621 -13.00 -7.93 15.02
CA ILE A 621 -11.67 -7.50 14.58
C ILE A 621 -10.76 -8.73 14.41
N ASN A 622 -10.75 -9.64 15.39
CA ASN A 622 -10.03 -10.92 15.29
C ASN A 622 -10.48 -11.73 14.06
N SER A 623 -11.77 -11.71 13.74
CA SER A 623 -12.32 -12.41 12.58
C SER A 623 -11.73 -11.94 11.26
N ILE A 624 -11.37 -10.65 11.13
CA ILE A 624 -10.76 -10.11 9.90
C ILE A 624 -9.34 -10.61 9.73
N GLN A 625 -8.54 -10.56 10.81
CA GLN A 625 -7.18 -11.09 10.81
C GLN A 625 -7.20 -12.59 10.46
N ASN A 626 -8.03 -13.38 11.15
CA ASN A 626 -8.12 -14.81 10.90
C ASN A 626 -8.57 -15.11 9.46
N LYS A 627 -9.48 -14.30 8.89
CA LYS A 627 -9.91 -14.44 7.50
C LYS A 627 -8.77 -14.14 6.51
N ALA A 628 -7.95 -13.13 6.79
CA ALA A 628 -6.80 -12.78 5.96
C ALA A 628 -5.75 -13.91 5.97
N ILE A 629 -5.40 -14.42 7.15
CA ILE A 629 -4.42 -15.50 7.31
C ILE A 629 -4.91 -16.77 6.63
N ARG A 630 -6.18 -17.18 6.85
CA ARG A 630 -6.75 -18.36 6.19
C ARG A 630 -6.72 -18.26 4.67
N PHE A 631 -7.06 -17.08 4.16
CA PHE A 631 -7.04 -16.84 2.73
C PHE A 631 -5.62 -17.00 2.17
N TYR A 632 -4.62 -16.43 2.85
CA TYR A 632 -3.22 -16.56 2.44
C TYR A 632 -2.74 -18.02 2.48
N MET A 633 -3.03 -18.74 3.57
CA MET A 633 -2.62 -20.14 3.76
C MET A 633 -3.40 -21.13 2.88
N GLY A 634 -4.48 -20.70 2.23
CA GLY A 634 -5.34 -21.58 1.41
C GLY A 634 -6.13 -22.61 2.23
N VAL A 635 -6.32 -22.39 3.54
CA VAL A 635 -7.01 -23.34 4.43
C VAL A 635 -8.52 -23.10 4.48
N GLY A 636 -9.26 -24.14 4.85
CA GLY A 636 -10.72 -24.10 4.95
C GLY A 636 -11.26 -23.07 5.95
N ARG A 637 -12.52 -22.67 5.74
CA ARG A 637 -13.24 -21.74 6.64
C ARG A 637 -13.31 -22.23 8.09
N TYR A 638 -13.34 -23.55 8.29
CA TYR A 638 -13.53 -24.19 9.60
C TYR A 638 -12.23 -24.62 10.29
N THR A 639 -11.05 -24.37 9.70
CA THR A 639 -9.76 -24.67 10.36
C THR A 639 -9.73 -24.03 11.75
N PRO A 640 -9.21 -24.65 12.81
CA PRO A 640 -9.18 -24.02 14.14
C PRO A 640 -8.41 -22.70 14.15
N ASN A 641 -8.93 -21.67 14.84
CA ASN A 641 -8.24 -20.36 14.96
C ASN A 641 -6.87 -20.49 15.65
N VAL A 642 -6.74 -21.44 16.57
CA VAL A 642 -5.48 -21.72 17.31
C VAL A 642 -4.35 -22.06 16.34
N ALA A 643 -4.59 -22.98 15.39
CA ALA A 643 -3.60 -23.36 14.37
C ALA A 643 -3.24 -22.17 13.46
N VAL A 644 -4.26 -21.48 12.93
CA VAL A 644 -4.09 -20.32 12.04
C VAL A 644 -3.24 -19.23 12.70
N ASN A 645 -3.50 -18.93 13.98
CA ASN A 645 -2.76 -17.91 14.70
C ASN A 645 -1.32 -18.34 15.01
N GLY A 646 -1.11 -19.60 15.39
CA GLY A 646 0.21 -20.15 15.68
C GLY A 646 1.14 -20.12 14.47
N ASP A 647 0.66 -20.62 13.33
CA ASP A 647 1.47 -20.75 12.11
C ASP A 647 1.78 -19.41 11.42
N SER A 648 0.94 -18.39 11.64
CA SER A 648 1.11 -17.08 10.98
C SER A 648 2.19 -16.20 11.58
N ALA A 649 2.57 -16.42 12.84
CA ALA A 649 3.40 -15.52 13.63
C ALA A 649 2.91 -14.04 13.68
N TRP A 650 1.68 -13.73 13.24
CA TRP A 650 1.15 -12.37 13.28
C TRP A 650 0.82 -11.96 14.72
N LYS A 651 1.21 -10.74 15.09
CA LYS A 651 0.80 -10.16 16.39
C LYS A 651 -0.73 -10.15 16.49
N PRO A 652 -1.31 -10.57 17.63
CA PRO A 652 -2.76 -10.54 17.79
C PRO A 652 -3.29 -9.10 17.77
N PRO A 653 -4.52 -8.85 17.28
CA PRO A 653 -5.07 -7.51 17.18
C PRO A 653 -5.05 -6.72 18.48
N CYS A 654 -5.29 -7.37 19.62
CA CYS A 654 -5.31 -6.70 20.94
C CYS A 654 -3.99 -5.97 21.24
N VAL A 655 -2.84 -6.62 21.02
CA VAL A 655 -1.51 -6.01 21.22
C VAL A 655 -1.35 -4.77 20.36
N ARG A 656 -1.74 -4.89 19.09
CA ARG A 656 -1.62 -3.79 18.12
C ARG A 656 -2.60 -2.65 18.43
N GLN A 657 -3.81 -2.93 18.93
CA GLN A 657 -4.77 -1.91 19.39
C GLN A 657 -4.22 -1.13 20.59
N TRP A 658 -3.71 -1.85 21.61
CA TRP A 658 -3.14 -1.23 22.81
C TRP A 658 -1.93 -0.35 22.50
N ARG A 659 -1.10 -0.72 21.53
CA ARG A 659 -0.04 0.16 21.03
C ARG A 659 -0.58 1.53 20.59
N THR A 660 -1.72 1.58 19.90
CA THR A 660 -2.35 2.84 19.50
C THR A 660 -2.91 3.62 20.70
N VAL A 661 -3.52 2.92 21.68
CA VAL A 661 -4.02 3.53 22.91
C VAL A 661 -2.88 4.18 23.71
N ILE A 662 -1.77 3.47 23.91
CA ILE A 662 -0.61 3.95 24.66
C ILE A 662 0.07 5.11 23.93
N ASN A 663 0.18 5.05 22.59
CA ASN A 663 0.70 6.16 21.80
C ASN A 663 -0.14 7.44 21.98
N GLN A 664 -1.47 7.32 21.99
CA GLN A 664 -2.34 8.47 22.23
C GLN A 664 -2.23 8.99 23.66
N TRP A 665 -2.21 8.10 24.67
CA TRP A 665 -1.97 8.49 26.06
C TRP A 665 -0.64 9.24 26.20
N ASN A 666 0.44 8.68 25.66
CA ASN A 666 1.75 9.30 25.73
C ASN A 666 1.76 10.68 25.04
N ARG A 667 1.06 10.81 23.91
CA ARG A 667 0.89 12.11 23.23
C ARG A 667 0.14 13.11 24.09
N LEU A 668 -0.99 12.73 24.69
CA LEU A 668 -1.76 13.59 25.60
C LEU A 668 -0.97 13.93 26.86
N ARG A 669 -0.08 13.04 27.31
CA ARG A 669 0.75 13.27 28.49
C ARG A 669 1.71 14.45 28.30
N TYR A 670 2.43 14.49 27.18
CA TYR A 670 3.42 15.52 26.84
C TYR A 670 2.80 16.71 26.07
N MET A 671 1.48 16.71 25.86
CA MET A 671 0.77 17.85 25.28
C MET A 671 0.74 19.00 26.30
N ASN A 672 0.95 20.23 25.82
CA ASN A 672 0.90 21.44 26.64
C ASN A 672 -0.50 21.64 27.26
N THR A 673 -0.56 22.25 28.45
CA THR A 673 -1.78 22.33 29.29
C THR A 673 -2.78 23.38 28.82
N ASP A 674 -2.34 24.33 28.01
CA ASP A 674 -3.16 25.29 27.26
C ASP A 674 -4.11 24.60 26.26
N ARG A 675 -3.74 23.39 25.79
CA ARG A 675 -4.51 22.65 24.81
C ARG A 675 -5.83 22.14 25.38
N LEU A 676 -6.93 22.41 24.68
CA LEU A 676 -8.28 21.95 25.03
C LEU A 676 -8.34 20.43 25.21
N ASN A 677 -7.70 19.68 24.29
CA ASN A 677 -7.64 18.22 24.37
C ASN A 677 -6.94 17.72 25.65
N LYS A 678 -5.90 18.43 26.11
CA LYS A 678 -5.18 18.14 27.35
C LYS A 678 -6.04 18.46 28.57
N ARG A 679 -6.69 19.63 28.59
CA ARG A 679 -7.61 20.01 29.69
C ARG A 679 -8.75 19.01 29.86
N ILE A 680 -9.42 18.63 28.77
CA ILE A 680 -10.47 17.60 28.80
C ILE A 680 -9.92 16.25 29.30
N HIS A 681 -8.72 15.85 28.88
CA HIS A 681 -8.10 14.61 29.33
C HIS A 681 -7.83 14.63 30.84
N ASN A 682 -7.25 15.72 31.35
CA ASN A 682 -6.96 15.90 32.78
C ASN A 682 -8.26 15.92 33.61
N TRP A 683 -9.30 16.62 33.14
CA TRP A 683 -10.63 16.65 33.78
C TRP A 683 -11.27 15.25 33.88
N ALA A 684 -11.24 14.49 32.78
CA ALA A 684 -11.75 13.12 32.73
C ALA A 684 -10.91 12.18 33.62
N GLU A 685 -9.62 12.46 33.75
CA GLU A 685 -8.71 11.78 34.66
C GLU A 685 -9.02 12.05 36.14
N HIS A 686 -9.14 13.31 36.53
CA HIS A 686 -9.53 13.70 37.89
C HIS A 686 -10.86 13.06 38.29
N SER A 687 -11.81 13.00 37.35
CA SER A 687 -13.10 12.36 37.57
C SER A 687 -12.99 10.87 37.91
N PHE A 688 -12.10 10.08 37.30
CA PHE A 688 -11.99 8.66 37.71
C PHE A 688 -11.25 8.47 39.03
N ARG A 689 -10.24 9.30 39.34
CA ARG A 689 -9.50 9.22 40.61
C ARG A 689 -10.41 9.46 41.81
N ARG A 690 -11.34 10.42 41.67
CA ARG A 690 -12.31 10.78 42.73
C ARG A 690 -13.44 9.75 42.89
N TYR A 691 -13.81 9.07 41.80
CA TYR A 691 -14.88 8.08 41.80
C TYR A 691 -14.32 6.71 41.38
N LYS A 692 -13.80 5.90 42.32
CA LYS A 692 -13.21 4.56 42.04
C LYS A 692 -14.13 3.59 41.27
N ALA A 693 -15.44 3.85 41.20
CA ALA A 693 -16.42 3.08 40.39
C ALA A 693 -16.47 3.50 38.91
N CYS A 694 -15.72 4.53 38.51
CA CYS A 694 -15.78 5.18 37.19
C CYS A 694 -14.97 4.40 36.15
N LYS A 695 -15.58 3.38 35.52
CA LYS A 695 -14.95 2.51 34.51
C LYS A 695 -14.82 3.16 33.11
N ASN A 696 -14.35 4.41 33.06
CA ASN A 696 -14.08 5.11 31.80
C ASN A 696 -12.81 4.59 31.10
N SER A 697 -12.48 5.15 29.94
CA SER A 697 -11.30 4.74 29.17
C SER A 697 -9.96 5.01 29.89
N ASN A 698 -9.84 6.08 30.69
CA ASN A 698 -8.63 6.33 31.48
C ASN A 698 -8.46 5.30 32.61
N TYR A 699 -9.55 4.90 33.27
CA TYR A 699 -9.53 3.83 34.27
C TYR A 699 -9.06 2.49 33.67
N ARG A 700 -9.55 2.11 32.48
CA ARG A 700 -9.08 0.89 31.79
C ARG A 700 -7.60 0.93 31.46
N LEU A 701 -7.10 2.10 31.05
CA LEU A 701 -5.67 2.29 30.82
C LEU A 701 -4.88 2.09 32.12
N TYR A 702 -5.33 2.68 33.23
CA TYR A 702 -4.70 2.50 34.54
C TYR A 702 -4.72 1.03 34.99
N GLN A 703 -5.84 0.32 34.83
CA GLN A 703 -5.93 -1.11 35.12
C GLN A 703 -4.95 -1.94 34.29
N GLN A 704 -4.70 -1.55 33.03
CA GLN A 704 -3.69 -2.21 32.20
C GLN A 704 -2.29 -2.01 32.77
N PHE A 705 -1.98 -0.82 33.31
CA PHE A 705 -0.70 -0.54 33.98
C PHE A 705 -0.58 -1.34 35.28
N GLU A 706 -1.64 -1.41 36.10
CA GLU A 706 -1.70 -2.25 37.30
C GLU A 706 -1.45 -3.72 36.95
N SER A 707 -2.10 -4.25 35.92
CA SER A 707 -1.91 -5.65 35.47
C SER A 707 -0.48 -5.98 35.00
N CYS A 708 0.30 -4.93 34.69
CA CYS A 708 1.69 -5.03 34.27
C CYS A 708 2.67 -4.71 35.43
N ASN A 709 2.18 -4.47 36.65
CA ASN A 709 2.94 -4.01 37.82
C ASN A 709 3.74 -2.72 37.55
N ILE A 710 3.15 -1.78 36.82
CA ILE A 710 3.76 -0.48 36.46
C ILE A 710 2.80 0.69 36.71
N SER A 711 1.89 0.56 37.67
CA SER A 711 0.93 1.60 38.04
C SER A 711 1.61 2.93 38.39
N ASP A 712 2.77 2.88 39.05
CA ASP A 712 3.53 4.07 39.46
C ASP A 712 4.05 4.86 38.26
N TRP A 713 4.24 4.18 37.12
CA TRP A 713 4.72 4.77 35.88
C TRP A 713 3.68 5.64 35.20
N TYR A 714 2.40 5.47 35.55
CA TYR A 714 1.30 6.24 34.97
C TYR A 714 1.50 7.75 35.18
N ASN A 715 2.10 8.16 36.31
CA ASN A 715 2.39 9.55 36.61
C ASN A 715 3.87 9.95 36.48
N ASP A 716 4.81 9.00 36.43
CA ASP A 716 6.25 9.29 36.33
C ASP A 716 6.71 9.78 34.95
N THR A 717 7.05 11.07 34.83
CA THR A 717 7.42 11.74 33.58
C THR A 717 8.80 11.32 33.03
N ASN A 718 9.62 10.67 33.85
CA ASN A 718 10.97 10.24 33.47
C ASN A 718 10.99 8.94 32.67
N ILE A 719 9.86 8.23 32.60
CA ILE A 719 9.79 6.93 31.96
C ILE A 719 9.51 7.10 30.47
N HIS A 720 10.46 6.63 29.66
CA HIS A 720 10.35 6.72 28.22
C HIS A 720 9.22 5.85 27.67
N LYS A 721 8.48 6.38 26.68
CA LYS A 721 7.31 5.72 26.07
C LYS A 721 7.59 4.29 25.58
N THR A 722 8.79 4.05 25.06
CA THR A 722 9.17 2.73 24.52
C THR A 722 9.26 1.68 25.61
N THR A 723 9.63 2.07 26.83
CA THR A 723 9.72 1.19 27.99
C THR A 723 8.32 0.75 28.43
N VAL A 724 7.38 1.71 28.53
CA VAL A 724 5.97 1.44 28.84
C VAL A 724 5.35 0.51 27.77
N LEU A 725 5.56 0.84 26.49
CA LEU A 725 5.07 0.05 25.37
C LEU A 725 5.63 -1.38 25.39
N ALA A 726 6.94 -1.54 25.59
CA ALA A 726 7.57 -2.85 25.62
C ALA A 726 6.99 -3.72 26.75
N LYS A 727 6.81 -3.17 27.95
CA LYS A 727 6.27 -3.90 29.10
C LYS A 727 4.82 -4.35 28.87
N ILE A 728 3.98 -3.47 28.33
CA ILE A 728 2.58 -3.80 28.04
C ILE A 728 2.48 -4.78 26.86
N GLU A 729 3.25 -4.59 25.79
CA GLU A 729 3.28 -5.54 24.65
C GLU A 729 3.72 -6.94 25.13
N ASP A 730 4.76 -7.03 25.97
CA ASP A 730 5.25 -8.29 26.52
C ASP A 730 4.21 -9.01 27.39
N LYS A 731 3.55 -8.27 28.30
CA LYS A 731 2.46 -8.82 29.12
C LYS A 731 1.31 -9.35 28.26
N LEU A 732 0.83 -8.55 27.30
CA LEU A 732 -0.28 -8.95 26.42
C LEU A 732 0.09 -10.14 25.52
N LEU A 733 1.33 -10.21 25.04
CA LEU A 733 1.82 -11.37 24.27
C LEU A 733 1.93 -12.61 25.15
N THR A 734 2.39 -12.48 26.39
CA THR A 734 2.47 -13.58 27.36
C THR A 734 1.07 -14.11 27.69
N ASP A 735 0.12 -13.22 28.00
CA ASP A 735 -1.27 -13.61 28.27
C ASP A 735 -1.92 -14.29 27.05
N PHE A 736 -1.61 -13.80 25.84
CA PHE A 736 -2.06 -14.44 24.60
C PHE A 736 -1.44 -15.83 24.41
N ARG A 737 -0.14 -16.00 24.64
CA ARG A 737 0.56 -17.30 24.54
C ARG A 737 -0.01 -18.31 25.53
N ASN A 738 -0.21 -17.92 26.79
CA ASN A 738 -0.80 -18.78 27.81
C ASN A 738 -2.18 -19.27 27.39
N LYS A 739 -3.05 -18.34 26.95
CA LYS A 739 -4.37 -18.68 26.44
C LYS A 739 -4.33 -19.57 25.20
N TRP A 740 -3.41 -19.29 24.27
CA TRP A 740 -3.23 -20.09 23.06
C TRP A 740 -2.81 -21.52 23.39
N THR A 741 -1.89 -21.71 24.34
CA THR A 741 -1.47 -23.02 24.85
C THR A 741 -2.63 -23.79 25.48
N GLU A 742 -3.43 -23.13 26.34
CA GLU A 742 -4.65 -23.73 26.91
C GLU A 742 -5.65 -24.16 25.82
N ASP A 743 -5.92 -23.29 24.84
CA ASP A 743 -6.84 -23.60 23.74
C ASP A 743 -6.30 -24.75 22.87
N LEU A 744 -4.98 -24.84 22.68
CA LEU A 744 -4.33 -25.94 21.97
C LEU A 744 -4.54 -27.28 22.68
N HIS A 745 -4.36 -27.32 24.01
CA HIS A 745 -4.63 -28.52 24.82
C HIS A 745 -6.11 -28.94 24.78
N ARG A 746 -7.05 -27.99 24.74
CA ARG A 746 -8.48 -28.31 24.60
C ARG A 746 -8.80 -28.92 23.23
N VAL A 747 -8.14 -28.47 22.17
CA VAL A 747 -8.36 -29.01 20.81
C VAL A 747 -7.72 -30.40 20.67
N SER A 748 -6.57 -30.65 21.28
CA SER A 748 -5.95 -31.99 21.28
C SER A 748 -6.76 -32.98 22.12
N ALA A 749 -7.30 -32.58 23.27
CA ALA A 749 -8.17 -33.42 24.10
C ALA A 749 -9.46 -33.85 23.36
N ARG A 750 -10.12 -32.94 22.64
CA ARG A 750 -11.33 -33.26 21.86
C ARG A 750 -11.09 -34.21 20.68
N ARG A 751 -9.85 -34.38 20.22
CA ARG A 751 -9.50 -35.36 19.19
C ARG A 751 -9.25 -36.76 19.75
N MET A 752 -8.90 -36.89 21.03
CA MET A 752 -8.81 -38.21 21.67
C MET A 752 -10.19 -38.82 21.95
N ASP A 753 -11.21 -37.99 22.15
CA ASP A 753 -12.61 -38.44 22.33
C ASP A 753 -13.40 -38.61 21.00
N GLY A 754 -12.72 -38.44 19.86
CA GLY A 754 -13.33 -38.43 18.52
C GLY A 754 -13.17 -39.73 17.71
N GLY A 755 -12.86 -40.85 18.37
CA GLY A 755 -12.92 -42.19 17.78
C GLY A 755 -14.31 -42.78 17.98
N LEU A 756 -14.92 -43.24 16.88
CA LEU A 756 -16.12 -44.10 16.93
C LEU A 756 -15.93 -45.23 17.96
N THR A 757 -16.97 -45.42 18.77
CA THR A 757 -17.27 -46.51 19.71
C THR A 757 -16.85 -46.36 21.18
N GLY A 758 -17.88 -46.32 22.04
CA GLY A 758 -17.87 -46.99 23.35
C GLY A 758 -17.68 -46.11 24.59
N ASN A 759 -18.78 -45.85 25.30
CA ASN A 759 -18.80 -45.33 26.67
C ASN A 759 -17.83 -46.08 27.60
N CYS A 760 -17.14 -45.35 28.50
CA CYS A 760 -17.00 -45.78 29.90
C CYS A 760 -16.62 -44.59 30.81
N LEU A 761 -17.60 -44.15 31.59
CA LEU A 761 -17.42 -43.43 32.85
C LEU A 761 -17.19 -44.46 33.97
N ALA A 762 -16.10 -44.35 34.74
CA ALA A 762 -15.92 -44.88 36.10
C ALA A 762 -14.69 -44.17 36.70
N LYS A 763 -14.70 -43.39 37.79
CA LYS A 763 -15.14 -43.58 39.18
C LYS A 763 -14.66 -44.89 39.83
N ASN A 764 -13.70 -44.73 40.75
CA ASN A 764 -13.23 -45.65 41.80
C ASN A 764 -12.61 -46.99 41.39
N GLY A 765 -11.32 -47.13 41.70
CA GLY A 765 -10.77 -48.34 42.33
C GLY A 765 -10.57 -49.58 41.46
N THR A 766 -9.36 -50.13 41.56
CA THR A 766 -8.90 -51.48 41.14
C THR A 766 -8.56 -51.69 39.66
N CYS A 767 -7.25 -51.84 39.42
CA CYS A 767 -6.66 -52.40 38.21
C CYS A 767 -6.50 -53.92 38.40
N GLY A 768 -7.12 -54.72 37.53
CA GLY A 768 -7.11 -56.18 37.54
C GLY A 768 -6.48 -56.78 36.29
N LYS A 769 -5.18 -57.12 36.41
CA LYS A 769 -4.30 -58.03 35.63
C LYS A 769 -4.83 -58.75 34.37
N LYS A 770 -4.07 -58.65 33.27
CA LYS A 770 -3.07 -59.67 32.84
C LYS A 770 -2.10 -59.14 31.75
N GLY A 771 -0.90 -58.76 32.18
CA GLY A 771 0.38 -59.22 31.62
C GLY A 771 0.94 -58.61 30.33
N VAL A 772 1.52 -57.40 30.41
CA VAL A 772 2.92 -57.12 30.01
C VAL A 772 3.48 -56.08 30.99
N SER A 773 4.64 -56.35 31.57
CA SER A 773 5.30 -55.55 32.60
C SER A 773 5.93 -54.28 32.01
N CYS A 774 5.71 -53.15 32.70
CA CYS A 774 6.63 -52.01 32.71
C CYS A 774 7.18 -51.90 34.13
N ASP A 775 8.25 -52.63 34.40
CA ASP A 775 8.98 -52.49 35.66
C ASP A 775 10.09 -51.45 35.50
N ASN A 776 10.02 -50.48 36.42
CA ASN A 776 11.10 -49.69 37.04
C ASN A 776 11.74 -48.57 36.17
N ALA A 777 11.32 -47.31 36.30
CA ALA A 777 11.44 -46.37 37.44
C ALA A 777 12.83 -45.72 37.58
N PHE A 778 12.92 -44.45 37.17
CA PHE A 778 13.50 -43.28 37.86
C PHE A 778 12.86 -42.08 37.12
N GLY A 779 12.14 -41.13 37.71
CA GLY A 779 12.40 -40.41 38.96
C GLY A 779 12.51 -38.93 38.58
N GLU A 780 11.44 -38.19 38.83
CA GLU A 780 11.23 -36.73 38.89
C GLU A 780 12.28 -35.75 38.30
N GLY A 781 11.80 -34.81 37.47
CA GLY A 781 12.55 -33.60 37.13
C GLY A 781 11.98 -32.83 35.94
N TRP A 782 11.47 -31.63 36.21
CA TRP A 782 10.99 -30.63 35.25
C TRP A 782 11.87 -30.47 34.00
N ILE A 783 11.27 -30.42 32.81
CA ILE A 783 11.89 -29.73 31.66
C ILE A 783 10.88 -28.77 31.04
N ASP A 784 11.10 -27.52 31.43
CA ASP A 784 10.66 -26.27 30.83
C ASP A 784 11.21 -26.17 29.38
N ILE A 785 10.33 -26.05 28.37
CA ILE A 785 10.73 -25.80 26.97
C ILE A 785 11.03 -24.31 26.73
N GLY A 786 11.16 -23.52 27.80
CA GLY A 786 11.19 -22.07 27.76
C GLY A 786 12.44 -21.41 28.31
N ASN A 787 13.64 -22.02 28.35
CA ASN A 787 14.89 -21.27 28.56
C ASN A 787 16.15 -22.13 28.37
N CYS A 788 16.77 -22.07 27.18
CA CYS A 788 18.19 -22.38 27.05
C CYS A 788 18.75 -21.85 25.72
N CYS A 789 19.11 -20.57 25.66
CA CYS A 789 20.12 -20.02 24.74
C CYS A 789 20.52 -18.60 25.17
N TYR A 790 21.24 -18.49 26.29
CA TYR A 790 22.17 -17.37 26.52
C TYR A 790 23.46 -17.95 27.12
N GLY A 791 24.52 -17.99 26.30
CA GLY A 791 25.91 -18.12 26.76
C GLY A 791 26.52 -19.53 26.88
N LYS A 792 27.28 -19.91 25.84
CA LYS A 792 28.37 -20.93 25.79
C LYS A 792 28.01 -22.45 25.77
N PRO A 793 28.91 -23.28 25.18
CA PRO A 793 28.53 -24.40 24.30
C PRO A 793 28.62 -25.77 24.99
N CYS A 794 27.59 -26.60 24.85
CA CYS A 794 27.70 -28.06 24.87
C CYS A 794 26.34 -28.70 24.58
N CYS A 795 26.11 -29.07 23.33
CA CYS A 795 25.25 -30.20 22.98
C CYS A 795 25.97 -31.01 21.90
N LYS A 796 26.69 -32.06 22.31
CA LYS A 796 26.95 -33.20 21.44
C LYS A 796 25.58 -33.80 21.13
N TYR A 797 25.05 -33.52 19.95
CA TYR A 797 23.83 -34.13 19.47
C TYR A 797 24.04 -35.65 19.36
N LEU A 798 23.23 -36.43 20.07
CA LEU A 798 23.08 -37.85 19.78
C LEU A 798 22.44 -37.99 18.39
N CYS A 799 23.21 -38.39 17.38
CA CYS A 799 22.68 -38.87 16.11
C CYS A 799 21.94 -40.19 16.34
N ARG A 800 20.64 -40.15 16.66
CA ARG A 800 19.76 -41.33 16.59
C ARG A 800 19.37 -41.57 15.14
N SER A 801 19.54 -42.82 14.72
CA SER A 801 19.63 -43.35 13.35
C SER A 801 18.33 -43.27 12.51
N PRO A 802 18.39 -42.59 11.35
CA PRO A 802 17.67 -43.01 10.16
C PRO A 802 18.68 -43.40 9.08
N SER A 803 18.68 -44.66 8.66
CA SER A 803 19.28 -45.08 7.40
C SER A 803 18.24 -44.95 6.29
N TYR A 804 18.58 -44.30 5.19
CA TYR A 804 17.71 -44.16 4.03
C TYR A 804 18.22 -45.05 2.89
N SER A 805 17.34 -45.84 2.27
CA SER A 805 17.67 -46.66 1.10
C SER A 805 16.68 -46.41 -0.04
N CYS A 806 17.17 -46.48 -1.28
CA CYS A 806 16.39 -46.33 -2.50
C CYS A 806 16.97 -47.24 -3.60
N GLY A 807 16.21 -48.27 -3.97
CA GLY A 807 16.45 -49.11 -5.15
C GLY A 807 15.35 -48.92 -6.21
N PHE A 808 14.70 -47.75 -6.26
CA PHE A 808 13.75 -47.36 -7.32
C PHE A 808 12.52 -48.26 -7.59
N GLU A 809 12.16 -49.16 -6.67
CA GLU A 809 11.06 -50.14 -6.86
C GLU A 809 9.63 -49.57 -6.79
N LEU A 810 9.39 -48.42 -6.16
CA LEU A 810 8.04 -47.86 -5.96
C LEU A 810 7.59 -46.93 -7.11
N ILE A 811 6.28 -46.93 -7.41
CA ILE A 811 5.63 -46.23 -8.55
C ILE A 811 5.74 -44.68 -8.53
N SER A 812 6.24 -44.06 -7.45
CA SER A 812 6.55 -42.63 -7.42
C SER A 812 8.05 -42.39 -7.68
N GLU A 813 8.34 -41.87 -8.87
CA GLU A 813 9.65 -41.74 -9.53
C GLU A 813 10.74 -41.02 -8.71
N LEU A 814 11.97 -41.56 -8.77
CA LEU A 814 13.23 -41.07 -8.20
C LEU A 814 13.33 -40.98 -6.66
N CYS A 815 12.44 -41.62 -5.90
CA CYS A 815 12.46 -41.61 -4.44
C CYS A 815 12.52 -40.16 -3.84
N VAL A 816 13.47 -39.83 -2.95
CA VAL A 816 13.68 -38.44 -2.44
C VAL A 816 14.52 -37.56 -3.36
N PHE A 817 15.03 -38.10 -4.46
CA PHE A 817 15.89 -37.38 -5.39
C PHE A 817 15.05 -36.50 -6.33
N LYS A 818 15.64 -35.38 -6.74
CA LYS A 818 15.01 -34.44 -7.68
C LYS A 818 15.93 -34.18 -8.86
N GLN A 819 15.37 -34.22 -10.06
CA GLN A 819 16.05 -33.76 -11.28
C GLN A 819 16.30 -32.27 -11.21
N SER A 820 17.46 -31.84 -11.70
CA SER A 820 17.71 -30.42 -11.95
C SER A 820 16.87 -29.93 -13.12
N ALA A 821 16.54 -28.63 -13.13
CA ALA A 821 15.93 -27.98 -14.29
C ALA A 821 16.97 -27.26 -15.17
N ASP A 822 18.23 -27.26 -14.73
CA ASP A 822 19.36 -26.54 -15.33
C ASP A 822 20.37 -27.51 -15.99
N ASP A 823 19.96 -28.75 -16.30
CA ASP A 823 20.79 -29.77 -16.96
C ASP A 823 20.35 -30.06 -18.41
N HIS A 824 21.13 -30.88 -19.13
CA HIS A 824 20.94 -31.11 -20.57
C HIS A 824 20.00 -32.28 -20.89
N PHE A 825 19.84 -33.23 -19.98
CA PHE A 825 18.98 -34.40 -20.12
C PHE A 825 18.58 -34.94 -18.74
N ASP A 826 17.59 -35.82 -18.70
CA ASP A 826 17.03 -36.38 -17.48
C ASP A 826 17.49 -37.84 -17.24
N TRP A 827 17.81 -38.19 -15.99
CA TRP A 827 17.78 -39.57 -15.49
C TRP A 827 16.39 -40.20 -15.64
N SER A 828 16.33 -41.34 -16.31
CA SER A 828 15.13 -42.10 -16.61
C SER A 828 15.16 -43.45 -15.91
N ARG A 829 14.01 -43.87 -15.37
CA ARG A 829 13.86 -45.17 -14.70
C ARG A 829 13.58 -46.26 -15.74
N ASN A 830 14.27 -47.40 -15.62
CA ASN A 830 14.12 -48.52 -16.54
C ASN A 830 14.16 -49.89 -15.83
N SER A 831 13.65 -50.91 -16.50
CA SER A 831 13.80 -52.33 -16.14
C SER A 831 14.28 -53.11 -17.36
N GLY A 832 15.33 -53.91 -17.23
CA GLY A 832 15.96 -54.62 -18.35
C GLY A 832 17.00 -53.76 -19.08
N SER A 833 17.38 -54.15 -20.30
CA SER A 833 18.40 -53.44 -21.09
C SER A 833 18.01 -52.00 -21.42
N THR A 834 18.99 -51.10 -21.52
CA THR A 834 18.74 -49.71 -21.94
C THR A 834 18.32 -49.65 -23.41
N SER A 835 17.75 -48.51 -23.82
CA SER A 835 17.26 -48.27 -25.18
C SER A 835 18.35 -48.30 -26.27
N THR A 836 19.62 -48.27 -25.89
CA THR A 836 20.79 -48.19 -26.79
C THR A 836 21.52 -49.54 -26.84
N PRO A 837 21.73 -50.12 -28.04
CA PRO A 837 22.39 -51.43 -28.18
C PRO A 837 23.82 -51.43 -27.65
N ASP A 838 24.23 -52.53 -27.02
CA ASP A 838 25.58 -52.76 -26.48
C ASP A 838 26.08 -51.70 -25.46
N THR A 839 25.15 -51.01 -24.80
CA THR A 839 25.42 -50.00 -23.75
C THR A 839 24.55 -50.23 -22.52
N GLY A 840 24.99 -49.74 -21.36
CA GLY A 840 24.23 -49.87 -20.11
C GLY A 840 24.10 -51.30 -19.57
N PRO A 841 23.42 -51.46 -18.42
CA PRO A 841 23.23 -52.76 -17.79
C PRO A 841 22.09 -53.56 -18.43
N SER A 842 22.15 -54.89 -18.37
CA SER A 842 21.05 -55.76 -18.86
C SER A 842 19.92 -55.94 -17.84
N ALA A 843 20.20 -55.72 -16.55
CA ALA A 843 19.25 -55.79 -15.44
C ALA A 843 19.66 -54.83 -14.30
N ALA A 844 18.73 -54.54 -13.38
CA ALA A 844 18.97 -53.78 -12.16
C ALA A 844 20.00 -54.48 -11.26
N ALA A 845 20.67 -53.71 -10.40
CA ALA A 845 21.72 -54.24 -9.53
C ALA A 845 21.13 -55.05 -8.36
N GLU A 846 20.00 -54.59 -7.83
CA GLU A 846 19.06 -55.34 -6.97
C GLU A 846 17.63 -54.96 -7.39
N GLY A 847 16.66 -55.85 -7.15
CA GLY A 847 15.27 -55.57 -7.51
C GLY A 847 15.01 -55.61 -9.02
N THR A 848 14.11 -54.75 -9.49
CA THR A 848 13.55 -54.75 -10.86
C THR A 848 13.94 -53.51 -11.64
N TYR A 849 14.14 -52.38 -10.96
CA TYR A 849 14.26 -51.07 -11.58
C TYR A 849 15.53 -50.33 -11.16
N TYR A 850 16.19 -49.70 -12.13
CA TYR A 850 17.30 -48.80 -11.92
C TYR A 850 17.06 -47.48 -12.65
N ILE A 851 17.92 -46.48 -12.46
CA ILE A 851 17.88 -45.24 -13.23
C ILE A 851 19.11 -45.13 -14.12
N TYR A 852 18.94 -44.55 -15.31
CA TYR A 852 20.02 -44.33 -16.27
C TYR A 852 19.81 -43.06 -17.08
N THR A 853 20.85 -42.67 -17.81
CA THR A 853 20.85 -41.46 -18.64
C THR A 853 20.32 -41.75 -20.04
N ASP A 854 19.05 -41.44 -20.33
CA ASP A 854 18.39 -41.75 -21.62
C ASP A 854 18.67 -40.68 -22.70
N VAL A 855 19.09 -41.11 -23.90
CA VAL A 855 19.41 -40.25 -25.06
C VAL A 855 18.41 -40.36 -26.21
N SER A 856 17.47 -41.31 -26.15
CA SER A 856 16.52 -41.54 -27.23
C SER A 856 15.58 -40.35 -27.49
N ILE A 857 15.32 -39.50 -26.48
CA ILE A 857 14.35 -38.40 -26.52
C ILE A 857 14.97 -37.07 -27.02
N ASN A 858 16.28 -36.87 -26.87
CA ASN A 858 16.94 -35.57 -27.14
C ASN A 858 17.48 -35.38 -28.58
N ASN A 859 17.51 -36.44 -29.39
CA ASN A 859 17.95 -36.34 -30.79
C ASN A 859 17.03 -35.48 -31.68
N ALA A 860 15.80 -35.17 -31.25
CA ALA A 860 14.89 -34.30 -31.99
C ALA A 860 15.17 -32.80 -31.82
N ILE A 861 15.91 -32.39 -30.77
CA ILE A 861 16.14 -30.97 -30.43
C ILE A 861 17.44 -30.43 -31.07
N LEU A 862 18.41 -31.30 -31.34
CA LEU A 862 19.77 -30.87 -31.74
C LEU A 862 20.08 -30.91 -33.25
N THR A 863 19.17 -31.40 -34.09
CA THR A 863 19.36 -31.36 -35.56
C THR A 863 19.09 -29.98 -36.16
N THR A 864 18.35 -29.11 -35.47
CA THR A 864 18.07 -27.73 -35.93
C THR A 864 19.10 -26.68 -35.50
N GLU A 865 19.92 -26.96 -34.48
CA GLU A 865 20.99 -26.03 -34.06
C GLU A 865 22.32 -26.29 -34.79
N ALA A 866 22.47 -27.44 -35.45
CA ALA A 866 23.68 -27.81 -36.20
C ALA A 866 23.84 -27.07 -37.55
N THR A 867 22.77 -26.46 -38.10
CA THR A 867 22.86 -25.71 -39.37
C THR A 867 23.13 -24.22 -39.20
N ASN A 868 23.03 -23.67 -37.99
CA ASN A 868 23.15 -22.21 -37.75
C ASN A 868 24.43 -21.78 -37.01
N LEU A 869 25.36 -22.70 -36.72
CA LEU A 869 26.62 -22.41 -36.02
C LEU A 869 27.87 -22.77 -36.84
N GLN A 870 27.77 -22.68 -38.17
CA GLN A 870 28.92 -22.77 -39.08
C GLN A 870 29.42 -21.40 -39.55
N ALA A 871 28.97 -20.30 -38.92
CA ALA A 871 29.26 -18.94 -39.36
C ALA A 871 30.11 -18.10 -38.40
N ASP A 872 30.49 -18.60 -37.22
CA ASP A 872 31.26 -17.78 -36.27
C ASP A 872 32.29 -18.60 -35.49
N SER A 873 33.40 -18.92 -36.15
CA SER A 873 34.59 -19.50 -35.52
C SER A 873 35.82 -18.66 -35.84
N ARG A 874 35.88 -17.45 -35.28
CA ARG A 874 37.13 -16.75 -34.99
C ARG A 874 36.99 -16.12 -33.61
N HIS A 875 37.90 -16.52 -32.71
CA HIS A 875 37.95 -16.16 -31.28
C HIS A 875 37.14 -17.06 -30.33
N LEU A 876 37.66 -18.26 -30.07
CA LEU A 876 38.01 -18.74 -28.72
C LEU A 876 38.54 -20.17 -28.82
N ASN A 877 39.74 -20.37 -28.31
CA ASN A 877 40.47 -21.61 -28.32
C ASN A 877 39.90 -22.52 -27.21
N ILE A 878 38.87 -23.32 -27.51
CA ILE A 878 38.36 -24.32 -26.57
C ILE A 878 37.98 -25.60 -27.32
N ASN A 879 38.85 -26.60 -27.25
CA ASN A 879 38.51 -27.98 -27.56
C ASN A 879 37.57 -28.52 -26.47
N TYR A 880 36.26 -28.27 -26.58
CA TYR A 880 35.27 -29.14 -25.97
C TYR A 880 34.62 -29.97 -27.07
N THR A 881 34.95 -31.26 -27.10
CA THR A 881 34.01 -32.29 -27.54
C THR A 881 32.65 -32.01 -26.90
N ARG A 882 31.55 -32.04 -27.66
CA ARG A 882 30.19 -31.79 -27.16
C ARG A 882 29.87 -32.75 -26.01
N SER A 883 29.97 -32.27 -24.78
CA SER A 883 29.70 -33.00 -23.54
C SER A 883 28.32 -32.62 -23.01
N LEU A 884 27.52 -33.62 -22.67
CA LEU A 884 26.20 -33.45 -22.04
C LEU A 884 26.30 -33.85 -20.56
N TYR A 885 25.46 -33.25 -19.72
CA TYR A 885 25.38 -33.59 -18.29
C TYR A 885 23.94 -33.63 -17.77
N SER A 886 23.69 -34.42 -16.73
CA SER A 886 22.43 -34.47 -15.95
C SER A 886 22.71 -34.48 -14.47
N ILE A 887 21.88 -33.81 -13.66
CA ILE A 887 22.08 -33.60 -12.22
C ILE A 887 20.88 -34.13 -11.43
N LEU A 888 21.16 -35.04 -10.49
CA LEU A 888 20.19 -35.60 -9.54
C LEU A 888 20.50 -35.12 -8.10
N ILE A 889 19.55 -34.43 -7.45
CA ILE A 889 19.76 -33.71 -6.16
C ILE A 889 19.06 -34.42 -4.99
N ILE A 890 19.79 -34.60 -3.87
CA ILE A 890 19.27 -35.07 -2.57
C ILE A 890 18.95 -33.87 -1.67
N SER A 891 17.71 -33.78 -1.16
CA SER A 891 17.24 -32.60 -0.40
C SER A 891 16.91 -32.83 1.09
N PHE A 892 17.18 -34.02 1.66
CA PHE A 892 16.70 -34.40 3.01
C PHE A 892 17.81 -34.73 4.02
N ILE A 893 18.98 -34.07 3.95
CA ILE A 893 20.11 -34.35 4.86
C ILE A 893 20.06 -33.40 6.06
N ILE A 894 20.20 -33.92 7.28
CA ILE A 894 20.14 -33.12 8.53
C ILE A 894 21.52 -32.55 8.84
N ALA A 895 21.58 -31.25 9.11
CA ALA A 895 22.76 -30.40 9.31
C ALA A 895 23.80 -30.80 10.38
N ALA A 896 23.59 -31.88 11.16
CA ALA A 896 24.33 -32.10 12.41
C ALA A 896 25.03 -33.47 12.54
N CYS A 897 25.02 -34.33 11.52
CA CYS A 897 25.62 -35.68 11.58
C CYS A 897 26.55 -35.97 10.39
N PRO A 898 27.64 -36.72 10.57
CA PRO A 898 28.38 -37.30 9.45
C PRO A 898 27.53 -38.36 8.74
N TYR A 899 27.64 -38.45 7.41
CA TYR A 899 26.89 -39.42 6.61
C TYR A 899 27.84 -40.17 5.67
N CYS A 900 27.59 -41.47 5.55
CA CYS A 900 28.15 -42.34 4.53
C CYS A 900 27.12 -42.55 3.42
N LEU A 901 27.47 -42.18 2.19
CA LEU A 901 26.70 -42.47 0.99
C LEU A 901 27.34 -43.65 0.26
N SER A 902 26.56 -44.71 0.03
CA SER A 902 26.95 -45.82 -0.84
C SER A 902 25.90 -46.04 -1.93
N PHE A 903 26.31 -46.33 -3.15
CA PHE A 903 25.42 -46.64 -4.28
C PHE A 903 26.10 -47.57 -5.27
N LYS A 904 25.32 -48.32 -6.05
CA LYS A 904 25.84 -49.10 -7.18
C LYS A 904 25.76 -48.27 -8.44
N TYR A 905 26.78 -48.38 -9.28
CA TYR A 905 26.84 -47.72 -10.57
C TYR A 905 27.31 -48.68 -11.67
N HIS A 906 26.84 -48.41 -12.89
CA HIS A 906 27.24 -49.12 -14.09
C HIS A 906 27.57 -48.09 -15.17
N MET A 907 28.76 -48.20 -15.75
CA MET A 907 29.27 -47.29 -16.79
C MET A 907 29.85 -48.12 -17.93
N ARG A 908 29.09 -48.28 -19.03
CA ARG A 908 29.50 -49.08 -20.18
C ARG A 908 29.29 -48.36 -21.51
N GLY A 909 30.39 -48.13 -22.23
CA GLY A 909 30.39 -47.62 -23.60
C GLY A 909 31.53 -46.65 -23.94
N LYS A 910 31.74 -46.39 -25.23
CA LYS A 910 32.91 -45.66 -25.78
C LYS A 910 32.90 -44.15 -25.50
N ASN A 911 31.73 -43.56 -25.23
CA ASN A 911 31.57 -42.11 -25.06
C ASN A 911 31.11 -41.70 -23.64
N ILE A 912 31.49 -42.48 -22.63
CA ILE A 912 31.29 -42.10 -21.23
C ILE A 912 32.42 -41.17 -20.81
N LEU A 913 32.09 -40.02 -20.22
CA LEU A 913 33.08 -39.07 -19.74
C LEU A 913 33.35 -39.29 -18.25
N SER A 914 32.39 -38.98 -17.38
CA SER A 914 32.52 -39.13 -15.94
C SER A 914 31.19 -39.30 -15.22
N LEU A 915 31.23 -39.90 -14.03
CA LEU A 915 30.15 -39.86 -13.03
C LEU A 915 30.74 -39.23 -11.78
N GLU A 916 30.15 -38.12 -11.35
CA GLU A 916 30.66 -37.27 -10.29
C GLU A 916 29.62 -37.08 -9.18
N VAL A 917 30.06 -37.01 -7.93
CA VAL A 917 29.22 -36.64 -6.78
C VAL A 917 29.76 -35.36 -6.18
N PHE A 918 28.88 -34.37 -6.04
CA PHE A 918 29.19 -33.08 -5.43
C PHE A 918 28.46 -32.93 -4.10
N ALA A 919 29.08 -32.22 -3.16
CA ALA A 919 28.46 -31.81 -1.91
C ALA A 919 28.79 -30.36 -1.53
N GLY A 920 27.92 -29.72 -0.76
CA GLY A 920 28.10 -28.35 -0.30
C GLY A 920 26.98 -27.86 0.64
N ASP A 921 27.04 -26.58 1.00
CA ASP A 921 26.07 -25.95 1.91
C ASP A 921 25.10 -25.05 1.13
N LYS A 922 23.80 -25.35 1.20
CA LYS A 922 22.73 -24.58 0.54
C LYS A 922 22.66 -23.12 0.96
N ALA A 923 23.11 -22.81 2.18
CA ALA A 923 23.11 -21.44 2.70
C ALA A 923 24.34 -20.63 2.25
N SER A 924 25.33 -21.27 1.61
CA SER A 924 26.55 -20.64 1.14
C SER A 924 26.43 -20.18 -0.32
N LEU A 925 27.11 -19.08 -0.67
CA LEU A 925 27.30 -18.63 -2.05
C LEU A 925 28.47 -19.35 -2.76
N ALA A 926 29.17 -20.26 -2.05
CA ALA A 926 30.26 -21.04 -2.63
C ALA A 926 29.74 -22.18 -3.52
N PRO A 927 30.42 -22.51 -4.64
CA PRO A 927 30.04 -23.63 -5.51
C PRO A 927 30.18 -24.98 -4.79
N LEU A 928 29.38 -25.98 -5.21
CA LEU A 928 29.50 -27.36 -4.70
C LEU A 928 30.88 -27.94 -5.07
N THR A 929 31.45 -28.75 -4.19
CA THR A 929 32.75 -29.40 -4.39
C THR A 929 32.59 -30.86 -4.77
N ILE A 930 33.41 -31.36 -5.70
CA ILE A 930 33.45 -32.79 -6.06
C ILE A 930 34.02 -33.58 -4.88
N ILE A 931 33.27 -34.60 -4.44
CA ILE A 931 33.66 -35.51 -3.34
C ILE A 931 33.90 -36.95 -3.83
N TRP A 932 33.49 -37.28 -5.06
CA TRP A 932 33.77 -38.58 -5.69
C TRP A 932 33.64 -38.47 -7.21
N GLU A 933 34.47 -39.23 -7.95
CA GLU A 933 34.48 -39.25 -9.41
C GLU A 933 34.94 -40.60 -9.96
N LYS A 934 34.34 -41.03 -11.07
CA LYS A 934 34.84 -42.08 -11.96
C LYS A 934 34.74 -41.65 -13.42
N THR A 935 35.76 -41.96 -14.22
CA THR A 935 35.86 -41.50 -15.62
C THR A 935 35.93 -42.67 -16.60
N GLY A 936 35.31 -42.52 -17.78
CA GLY A 936 35.32 -43.53 -18.83
C GLY A 936 34.49 -44.80 -18.54
N SER A 937 34.53 -45.76 -19.47
CA SER A 937 33.86 -47.06 -19.31
C SER A 937 34.52 -47.86 -18.18
N GLN A 938 33.72 -48.33 -17.21
CA GLN A 938 34.20 -49.06 -16.03
C GLN A 938 34.05 -50.58 -16.16
N THR A 939 33.22 -51.03 -17.09
CA THR A 939 33.02 -52.45 -17.39
C THR A 939 32.78 -52.69 -18.88
N THR A 940 33.11 -53.88 -19.34
CA THR A 940 32.70 -54.45 -20.64
C THR A 940 31.58 -55.47 -20.49
N ASP A 941 31.30 -55.89 -19.26
CA ASP A 941 30.29 -56.90 -18.89
C ASP A 941 28.93 -56.21 -18.63
N PRO A 942 27.84 -56.63 -19.32
CA PRO A 942 26.48 -56.10 -19.13
C PRO A 942 25.92 -56.25 -17.71
N ASP A 943 26.41 -57.21 -16.93
CA ASP A 943 25.80 -57.58 -15.65
C ASP A 943 26.65 -57.16 -14.45
N LYS A 944 27.83 -56.60 -14.71
CA LYS A 944 28.72 -56.10 -13.66
C LYS A 944 28.29 -54.72 -13.18
N TRP A 945 27.95 -54.62 -11.90
CA TRP A 945 27.75 -53.37 -11.17
C TRP A 945 28.89 -53.15 -10.18
N ASP A 946 29.45 -51.95 -10.14
CA ASP A 946 30.49 -51.56 -9.17
C ASP A 946 29.88 -50.67 -8.08
N THR A 947 30.48 -50.62 -6.89
CA THR A 947 29.95 -49.85 -5.73
C THR A 947 30.80 -48.60 -5.48
N GLY A 948 30.14 -47.43 -5.36
CA GLY A 948 30.73 -46.19 -4.88
C GLY A 948 30.39 -45.97 -3.41
N THR A 949 31.38 -45.65 -2.57
CA THR A 949 31.22 -45.39 -1.13
C THR A 949 31.96 -44.11 -0.76
N ILE A 950 31.28 -43.16 -0.12
CA ILE A 950 31.75 -41.77 0.05
C ILE A 950 31.35 -41.22 1.43
N ASP A 951 32.30 -40.65 2.15
CA ASP A 951 32.05 -39.83 3.33
C ASP A 951 31.58 -38.42 2.92
N ILE A 952 30.38 -38.01 3.33
CA ILE A 952 29.88 -36.66 3.07
C ILE A 952 30.45 -35.70 4.15
N PRO A 953 31.17 -34.63 3.75
CA PRO A 953 31.66 -33.63 4.70
C PRO A 953 30.52 -32.96 5.48
N GLN A 954 30.81 -32.47 6.69
CA GLN A 954 29.80 -31.84 7.53
C GLN A 954 29.50 -30.41 7.06
N TYR A 955 28.24 -30.14 6.69
CA TYR A 955 27.73 -28.82 6.29
C TYR A 955 26.56 -28.37 7.17
N SER A 956 26.28 -27.06 7.23
CA SER A 956 25.19 -26.50 8.04
C SER A 956 23.81 -26.67 7.38
N ASN A 957 23.78 -26.80 6.06
CA ASN A 957 22.59 -27.21 5.30
C ASN A 957 23.04 -28.05 4.08
N PRO A 958 23.37 -29.35 4.30
CA PRO A 958 24.01 -30.18 3.29
C PRO A 958 23.11 -30.43 2.07
N VAL A 959 23.68 -30.23 0.89
CA VAL A 959 23.11 -30.64 -0.40
C VAL A 959 24.11 -31.55 -1.08
N VAL A 960 23.63 -32.67 -1.62
CA VAL A 960 24.43 -33.63 -2.40
C VAL A 960 23.80 -33.77 -3.78
N SER A 961 24.61 -33.74 -4.84
CA SER A 961 24.16 -33.95 -6.21
C SER A 961 25.03 -34.96 -6.95
N ILE A 962 24.40 -35.86 -7.68
CA ILE A 962 25.07 -36.84 -8.54
C ILE A 962 24.94 -36.38 -9.98
N VAL A 963 26.05 -36.31 -10.69
CA VAL A 963 26.16 -35.72 -12.04
C VAL A 963 26.76 -36.72 -13.00
N GLY A 964 26.02 -37.07 -14.06
CA GLY A 964 26.50 -37.96 -15.12
C GLY A 964 26.93 -37.16 -16.35
N TRP A 965 28.19 -37.30 -16.77
CA TRP A 965 28.76 -36.68 -17.96
C TRP A 965 28.98 -37.71 -19.07
N ARG A 966 28.46 -37.43 -20.25
CA ARG A 966 28.61 -38.28 -21.44
C ARG A 966 28.87 -37.46 -22.70
N GLY A 967 29.49 -38.10 -23.69
CA GLY A 967 29.60 -37.57 -25.04
C GLY A 967 28.25 -37.58 -25.77
N TRP A 968 28.19 -36.81 -26.84
CA TRP A 968 26.96 -36.60 -27.63
C TRP A 968 26.44 -37.82 -28.39
N GLU A 969 27.26 -38.84 -28.70
CA GLU A 969 26.77 -40.05 -29.39
C GLU A 969 26.12 -41.04 -28.40
N PRO A 970 25.07 -41.78 -28.82
CA PRO A 970 24.39 -42.78 -28.01
C PRO A 970 25.18 -44.10 -27.91
N LYS A 971 26.49 -44.03 -27.61
CA LYS A 971 27.41 -45.19 -27.52
C LYS A 971 27.97 -45.41 -26.11
N GLY A 972 27.22 -45.01 -25.08
CA GLY A 972 27.55 -45.35 -23.70
C GLY A 972 26.59 -44.75 -22.70
N ASP A 973 26.18 -45.57 -21.72
CA ASP A 973 25.21 -45.19 -20.70
C ASP A 973 25.81 -45.28 -19.30
N ILE A 974 25.35 -44.36 -18.46
CA ILE A 974 25.61 -44.35 -17.02
C ILE A 974 24.30 -44.70 -16.32
N ALA A 975 24.34 -45.70 -15.44
CA ALA A 975 23.22 -46.16 -14.63
C ALA A 975 23.60 -46.23 -13.15
N ILE A 976 22.62 -46.04 -12.28
CA ILE A 976 22.77 -46.03 -10.81
C ILE A 976 21.63 -46.81 -10.18
N ASP A 977 21.95 -47.53 -9.11
CA ASP A 977 21.01 -48.32 -8.32
C ASP A 977 21.43 -48.41 -6.83
N ASP A 978 20.58 -48.95 -5.96
CA ASP A 978 20.85 -49.26 -4.55
C ASP A 978 21.50 -48.12 -3.74
N ILE A 979 20.90 -46.93 -3.77
CA ILE A 979 21.45 -45.80 -3.03
C ILE A 979 21.09 -45.92 -1.55
N LEU A 980 22.12 -45.92 -0.71
CA LEU A 980 22.04 -46.09 0.73
C LEU A 980 22.79 -44.96 1.44
N LEU A 981 22.09 -44.25 2.32
CA LEU A 981 22.63 -43.18 3.15
C LEU A 981 22.55 -43.60 4.62
N LYS A 982 23.70 -43.76 5.26
CA LYS A 982 23.84 -44.17 6.67
C LYS A 982 24.45 -43.04 7.49
N THR A 983 23.97 -42.84 8.71
CA THR A 983 24.60 -41.94 9.68
C THR A 983 25.91 -42.56 10.19
N GLY A 984 27.00 -41.80 10.19
CA GLY A 984 28.35 -42.25 10.55
C GLY A 984 29.32 -42.18 9.35
N ALA A 985 30.61 -42.37 9.62
CA ALA A 985 31.61 -42.52 8.56
C ALA A 985 31.43 -43.88 7.86
N CYS A 986 31.81 -43.95 6.59
CA CYS A 986 31.84 -45.19 5.83
C CYS A 986 32.84 -46.16 6.45
N SER A 987 32.41 -47.39 6.72
CA SER A 987 33.30 -48.48 7.09
C SER A 987 34.25 -48.75 5.92
N LYS A 988 35.55 -48.53 6.16
CA LYS A 988 36.62 -48.79 5.19
C LYS A 988 36.87 -50.26 4.96
#